data_AF-A0A1B8GLA8-F1
#
_entry.id   AF-A0A1B8GLA8-F1
#
_cell.length_a   1.000
_cell.length_b   1.000
_cell.length_c   1.000
_cell.angle_alpha   90.00
_cell.angle_beta   90.00
_cell.angle_gamma   90.00
#
_symmetry.space_group_name_H-M   'P 1'
#
loop_
_entity.id
_entity.type
_entity.pdbx_description
1 polymer ?
#
loop_
_entity_poly.entity_id
_entity_poly.type
_entity_poly.pdbx_seq_one_letter_code
_entity_poly.pdbx_strand_id
1 'polypeptide(L)'
;MSEIEDPCEICRDRHQKCTTDDNDSTCKLCRRLNAPCVRNKDKLKFRHGSTARYDAAFKTDQPWFTQSSNTKLQFVDERPELENYYAQEDIPTEASVTIKEYDRTTRTTSTSNSIPREIHNTIRNTSSVDQAFSRPFAFSPLETTMSIQASRSDTTNDDIDALDPYQSQDFTKFQSLQAPTFVYESPRNETTLLQRTTSLPPISLPSLPPLRPNSTLNIAKSQRLADSAAAAVPSASSGLLKPEIWKKTFFWPNDWTTTQCACLMRHFVDFIAPWFDVCDPSRHFALDVPQRARRCPPLLNAIFTASARHLAQAPRFKNQAGVVEYQGIPLYNLTSETAIQYHNAVLAYLIELSKDAEHVRDKDLLAAAVILQYYEEHQTSVTSEESETFLRTFQIFMNGQVDAVSSPSRKTFSQETQTSTPFHIESAINGYTVDVTPLQHASFRVALRQEITSAFMKQRPIRLHTDAWSWPRSFAEADDTVWANRLIVFCADVLQFCFGGDISSSNGKVQRWNELKDFEDSWESHKPLSFSSIHYKEPNHHNGEIFPQIWYLADTHVSGLLYLDLARILLIAYDPTVPRLGPGVAAALRGISAKIREIVLRICGVALSNNPSESSLLIAQMAIAVCGEHVTDRDQQIGMLDLLHKLEVEYARPTGAIVRDLERAWSCDS
;
A
#
# COMPACT_ATOMS: atom_id res chain seq x y z
N MET A 1 -35.28 -18.92 49.87
CA MET A 1 -36.25 -18.65 48.77
C MET A 1 -35.68 -17.55 47.90
N SER A 2 -34.84 -17.93 46.97
CA SER A 2 -34.40 -17.10 45.85
C SER A 2 -35.54 -16.92 44.83
N GLU A 3 -35.74 -15.68 44.37
CA GLU A 3 -36.46 -15.44 43.11
C GLU A 3 -35.48 -15.59 41.96
N ILE A 4 -35.92 -16.21 40.86
CA ILE A 4 -35.07 -16.43 39.69
C ILE A 4 -35.35 -15.32 38.68
N GLU A 5 -34.35 -14.49 38.44
CA GLU A 5 -34.43 -13.32 37.56
C GLU A 5 -34.86 -13.67 36.11
N ASP A 6 -34.54 -14.89 35.65
CA ASP A 6 -35.05 -15.47 34.41
C ASP A 6 -35.90 -16.75 34.65
N PRO A 7 -37.25 -16.68 34.56
CA PRO A 7 -38.12 -17.83 34.76
C PRO A 7 -38.02 -18.83 33.60
N CYS A 8 -38.14 -20.13 33.86
CA CYS A 8 -38.13 -21.17 32.81
C CYS A 8 -39.36 -21.10 31.90
N GLU A 9 -39.28 -21.71 30.71
CA GLU A 9 -40.29 -21.59 29.66
C GLU A 9 -41.68 -22.06 30.12
N ILE A 10 -41.76 -23.22 30.80
CA ILE A 10 -43.02 -23.75 31.37
C ILE A 10 -43.65 -22.79 32.41
N CYS A 11 -42.84 -22.01 33.14
CA CYS A 11 -43.35 -20.98 34.05
C CYS A 11 -43.84 -19.73 33.30
N ARG A 12 -43.21 -19.35 32.17
CA ARG A 12 -43.67 -18.24 31.32
C ARG A 12 -45.00 -18.56 30.66
N ASP A 13 -45.08 -19.69 29.95
CA ASP A 13 -46.27 -20.10 29.18
C ASP A 13 -47.53 -20.27 30.05
N ARG A 14 -47.34 -20.57 31.34
CA ARG A 14 -48.43 -20.70 32.34
C ARG A 14 -48.63 -19.45 33.20
N HIS A 15 -47.85 -18.40 32.98
CA HIS A 15 -47.79 -17.17 33.79
C HIS A 15 -47.68 -17.46 35.31
N GLN A 16 -46.79 -18.39 35.69
CA GLN A 16 -46.57 -18.83 37.07
C GLN A 16 -45.21 -18.41 37.63
N LYS A 17 -45.14 -18.15 38.94
CA LYS A 17 -43.92 -17.70 39.61
C LYS A 17 -42.86 -18.81 39.68
N CYS A 18 -41.77 -18.64 38.94
CA CYS A 18 -40.64 -19.57 38.93
C CYS A 18 -39.84 -19.46 40.23
N THR A 19 -39.81 -20.52 41.03
CA THR A 19 -39.06 -20.59 42.29
C THR A 19 -38.29 -21.90 42.38
N THR A 20 -37.11 -21.85 43.00
CA THR A 20 -36.24 -22.99 43.31
C THR A 20 -36.13 -23.19 44.82
N ASP A 21 -35.63 -24.35 45.22
CA ASP A 21 -34.91 -24.48 46.49
C ASP A 21 -33.44 -24.14 46.20
N ASP A 22 -32.75 -23.53 47.15
CA ASP A 22 -31.43 -22.97 46.89
C ASP A 22 -30.43 -24.09 46.47
N ASN A 23 -29.70 -23.86 45.37
CA ASN A 23 -28.88 -24.83 44.60
C ASN A 23 -29.57 -25.93 43.75
N ASP A 24 -30.90 -25.98 43.58
CA ASP A 24 -31.52 -26.87 42.57
C ASP A 24 -31.61 -26.20 41.18
N SER A 25 -31.22 -26.93 40.12
CA SER A 25 -31.39 -26.51 38.73
C SER A 25 -32.86 -26.51 38.28
N THR A 26 -33.70 -27.34 38.89
CA THR A 26 -35.10 -27.56 38.51
C THR A 26 -36.07 -26.77 39.40
N CYS A 27 -36.90 -25.92 38.80
CA CYS A 27 -37.88 -25.14 39.57
C CYS A 27 -39.03 -26.01 40.12
N LYS A 28 -39.66 -25.57 41.21
CA LYS A 28 -40.70 -26.31 41.94
C LYS A 28 -41.91 -26.69 41.07
N LEU A 29 -42.27 -25.87 40.07
CA LEU A 29 -43.37 -26.18 39.15
C LEU A 29 -42.97 -27.30 38.18
N CYS A 30 -41.80 -27.21 37.54
CA CYS A 30 -41.26 -28.26 36.69
C CYS A 30 -41.06 -29.59 37.45
N ARG A 31 -40.54 -29.52 38.68
CA ARG A 31 -40.37 -30.70 39.56
C ARG A 31 -41.71 -31.38 39.87
N ARG A 32 -42.77 -30.60 40.14
CA ARG A 32 -44.14 -31.12 40.39
C ARG A 32 -44.81 -31.68 39.13
N LEU A 33 -44.55 -31.09 37.96
CA LEU A 33 -45.10 -31.53 36.67
C LEU A 33 -44.28 -32.65 36.01
N ASN A 34 -43.18 -33.08 36.63
CA ASN A 34 -42.19 -34.00 36.07
C ASN A 34 -41.76 -33.61 34.63
N ALA A 35 -41.51 -32.31 34.41
CA ALA A 35 -41.28 -31.72 33.09
C ALA A 35 -39.94 -30.97 33.03
N PRO A 36 -39.26 -30.92 31.86
CA PRO A 36 -37.91 -30.34 31.75
C PRO A 36 -37.89 -28.82 32.04
N CYS A 37 -36.97 -28.39 32.91
CA CYS A 37 -36.87 -27.01 33.38
C CYS A 37 -35.97 -26.14 32.48
N VAL A 38 -36.31 -26.03 31.19
CA VAL A 38 -35.52 -25.29 30.20
C VAL A 38 -35.47 -23.79 30.50
N ARG A 39 -34.27 -23.20 30.48
CA ARG A 39 -34.02 -21.75 30.55
C ARG A 39 -33.11 -21.36 29.38
N ASN A 40 -33.69 -20.78 28.32
CA ASN A 40 -32.93 -20.26 27.18
C ASN A 40 -32.23 -18.95 27.57
N LYS A 41 -30.92 -19.01 27.87
CA LYS A 41 -30.08 -17.82 28.13
C LYS A 41 -29.75 -17.03 26.86
N ASP A 42 -29.60 -17.73 25.74
CA ASP A 42 -28.88 -17.21 24.56
C ASP A 42 -29.80 -16.61 23.48
N LYS A 43 -31.08 -16.36 23.81
CA LYS A 43 -32.02 -15.64 22.94
C LYS A 43 -32.05 -14.15 23.31
N LEU A 44 -31.59 -13.32 22.38
CA LEU A 44 -31.60 -11.86 22.48
C LEU A 44 -33.02 -11.35 22.80
N LYS A 45 -33.19 -10.67 23.94
CA LYS A 45 -34.49 -10.12 24.38
C LYS A 45 -34.51 -8.60 24.20
N PHE A 46 -35.28 -8.11 23.24
CA PHE A 46 -35.65 -6.70 23.19
C PHE A 46 -36.61 -6.37 24.34
N ARG A 47 -36.18 -5.51 25.27
CA ARG A 47 -37.07 -4.98 26.32
C ARG A 47 -38.17 -4.14 25.65
N HIS A 48 -39.42 -4.35 26.05
CA HIS A 48 -40.52 -3.48 25.67
C HIS A 48 -40.44 -2.20 26.50
N GLY A 49 -39.71 -1.21 25.99
CA GLY A 49 -39.49 0.09 26.63
C GLY A 49 -38.04 0.30 27.11
N SER A 50 -37.59 1.55 27.01
CA SER A 50 -36.33 2.02 27.59
C SER A 50 -36.47 2.24 29.10
N THR A 51 -35.40 2.00 29.86
CA THR A 51 -35.32 2.42 31.28
C THR A 51 -34.92 3.88 31.44
N ALA A 52 -34.50 4.56 30.37
CA ALA A 52 -34.43 6.02 30.39
C ALA A 52 -35.86 6.59 30.32
N ARG A 53 -36.23 7.42 31.30
CA ARG A 53 -37.48 8.19 31.26
C ARG A 53 -37.38 9.26 30.19
N TYR A 54 -37.74 8.90 28.96
CA TYR A 54 -37.98 9.84 27.87
C TYR A 54 -39.33 10.56 27.99
N ASP A 55 -39.88 10.66 29.22
CA ASP A 55 -40.96 11.56 29.61
C ASP A 55 -40.52 13.04 29.61
N ALA A 56 -39.52 13.39 28.80
CA ALA A 56 -39.19 14.76 28.49
C ALA A 56 -40.36 15.34 27.67
N ALA A 57 -41.07 16.29 28.26
CA ALA A 57 -42.25 16.88 27.63
C ALA A 57 -41.87 17.54 26.30
N PHE A 58 -42.17 16.85 25.20
CA PHE A 58 -42.10 17.40 23.85
C PHE A 58 -42.93 18.68 23.80
N LYS A 59 -42.45 19.68 23.06
CA LYS A 59 -43.18 20.94 22.91
C LYS A 59 -44.55 20.68 22.28
N THR A 60 -45.54 21.50 22.61
CA THR A 60 -46.92 21.35 22.11
C THR A 60 -47.07 21.62 20.61
N ASP A 61 -46.05 22.18 19.96
CA ASP A 61 -45.91 22.36 18.51
C ASP A 61 -45.05 21.28 17.82
N GLN A 62 -44.58 20.26 18.55
CA GLN A 62 -43.79 19.15 17.99
C GLN A 62 -44.58 18.46 16.85
N PRO A 63 -44.06 18.45 15.60
CA PRO A 63 -44.70 17.72 14.52
C PRO A 63 -44.56 16.21 14.76
N TRP A 64 -45.70 15.53 14.86
CA TRP A 64 -45.79 14.08 15.00
C TRP A 64 -46.26 13.44 13.69
N PHE A 65 -45.54 12.43 13.21
CA PHE A 65 -46.00 11.64 12.08
C PHE A 65 -47.14 10.72 12.50
N THR A 66 -48.37 11.05 12.11
CA THR A 66 -49.57 10.26 12.45
C THR A 66 -49.61 8.97 11.63
N GLN A 67 -49.05 7.90 12.18
CA GLN A 67 -49.03 6.59 11.55
C GLN A 67 -50.46 6.03 11.41
N SER A 68 -50.88 5.69 10.19
CA SER A 68 -52.21 5.10 9.97
C SER A 68 -52.27 3.67 10.50
N SER A 69 -53.42 3.25 11.03
CA SER A 69 -53.62 1.97 11.71
C SER A 69 -53.43 0.71 10.86
N ASN A 70 -53.29 0.85 9.53
CA ASN A 70 -52.99 -0.23 8.59
C ASN A 70 -51.54 -0.17 8.04
N THR A 71 -50.68 0.70 8.56
CA THR A 71 -49.30 0.86 8.09
C THR A 71 -48.44 -0.36 8.47
N LYS A 72 -48.24 -1.29 7.53
CA LYS A 72 -47.23 -2.35 7.68
C LYS A 72 -45.83 -1.73 7.64
N LEU A 73 -45.20 -1.55 8.81
CA LEU A 73 -43.76 -1.39 8.89
C LEU A 73 -43.09 -2.71 8.51
N GLN A 74 -42.31 -2.68 7.42
CA GLN A 74 -41.37 -3.73 7.08
C GLN A 74 -39.98 -3.22 7.44
N PHE A 75 -39.29 -3.90 8.35
CA PHE A 75 -37.84 -3.74 8.47
C PHE A 75 -37.20 -4.30 7.20
N VAL A 76 -36.42 -3.46 6.52
CA VAL A 76 -35.57 -3.85 5.40
C VAL A 76 -34.17 -4.03 5.98
N ASP A 77 -33.57 -5.18 5.73
CA ASP A 77 -32.19 -5.48 6.15
C ASP A 77 -31.23 -4.70 5.25
N GLU A 78 -30.33 -3.92 5.85
CA GLU A 78 -29.49 -2.94 5.15
C GLU A 78 -28.38 -3.65 4.37
N ARG A 79 -28.62 -3.84 3.07
CA ARG A 79 -27.60 -4.37 2.17
C ARG A 79 -26.61 -3.27 1.78
N PRO A 80 -25.30 -3.57 1.65
CA PRO A 80 -24.31 -2.57 1.24
C PRO A 80 -24.53 -2.05 -0.19
N GLU A 81 -25.35 -2.73 -0.98
CA GLU A 81 -25.93 -2.22 -2.22
C GLU A 81 -26.61 -0.86 -2.02
N LEU A 82 -27.32 -0.66 -0.90
CA LEU A 82 -28.05 0.55 -0.54
C LEU A 82 -27.18 1.59 0.19
N GLU A 83 -26.19 1.15 0.96
CA GLU A 83 -25.14 2.03 1.52
C GLU A 83 -24.39 2.76 0.40
N ASN A 84 -24.07 2.05 -0.69
CA ASN A 84 -23.48 2.64 -1.89
C ASN A 84 -24.41 3.65 -2.60
N TYR A 85 -25.74 3.51 -2.51
CA TYR A 85 -26.67 4.52 -3.05
C TYR A 85 -26.68 5.78 -2.18
N TYR A 86 -26.80 5.66 -0.85
CA TYR A 86 -26.80 6.82 0.04
C TYR A 86 -25.45 7.59 -0.01
N ALA A 87 -24.32 6.89 -0.10
CA ALA A 87 -23.01 7.50 -0.31
C ALA A 87 -22.84 8.23 -1.66
N GLN A 88 -23.81 8.11 -2.58
CA GLN A 88 -23.86 8.84 -3.86
C GLN A 88 -24.91 9.97 -3.88
N GLU A 89 -25.85 10.01 -2.92
CA GLU A 89 -26.93 11.01 -2.90
C GLU A 89 -26.58 12.30 -2.13
N ASP A 90 -25.50 12.33 -1.34
CA ASP A 90 -24.99 13.53 -0.63
C ASP A 90 -24.32 14.59 -1.56
N ILE A 91 -24.70 14.62 -2.84
CA ILE A 91 -24.38 15.71 -3.77
C ILE A 91 -25.41 16.85 -3.56
N PRO A 92 -24.98 18.09 -3.25
CA PRO A 92 -25.90 19.21 -3.02
C PRO A 92 -26.73 19.56 -4.28
N THR A 93 -27.92 18.97 -4.38
CA THR A 93 -28.78 19.08 -5.56
C THR A 93 -29.69 20.30 -5.45
N GLU A 94 -29.22 21.45 -5.94
CA GLU A 94 -30.09 22.61 -6.16
C GLU A 94 -31.15 22.34 -7.25
N ALA A 95 -32.24 23.12 -7.20
CA ALA A 95 -33.28 23.20 -8.25
C ALA A 95 -34.16 21.95 -8.52
N SER A 96 -34.82 21.47 -7.46
CA SER A 96 -36.26 21.14 -7.43
C SER A 96 -36.97 20.78 -8.77
N VAL A 97 -37.36 19.51 -8.95
CA VAL A 97 -38.31 19.08 -9.99
C VAL A 97 -39.66 18.70 -9.38
N THR A 98 -40.72 19.43 -9.72
CA THR A 98 -42.09 19.14 -9.24
C THR A 98 -42.71 17.98 -10.02
N ILE A 99 -42.77 16.79 -9.41
CA ILE A 99 -43.56 15.68 -9.93
C ILE A 99 -45.05 15.97 -9.68
N LYS A 100 -45.87 15.99 -10.73
CA LYS A 100 -47.32 16.04 -10.62
C LYS A 100 -47.88 14.62 -10.54
N GLU A 101 -48.85 14.42 -9.65
CA GLU A 101 -49.65 13.20 -9.57
C GLU A 101 -50.42 12.95 -10.87
N TYR A 102 -50.64 11.67 -11.18
CA TYR A 102 -51.48 11.23 -12.28
C TYR A 102 -52.45 10.17 -11.76
N ASP A 103 -53.72 10.52 -11.63
CA ASP A 103 -54.79 9.55 -11.37
C ASP A 103 -55.80 9.53 -12.54
N ARG A 104 -56.72 8.58 -12.51
CA ARG A 104 -57.17 7.83 -13.69
C ARG A 104 -58.68 7.85 -13.84
N THR A 105 -59.22 8.47 -14.90
CA THR A 105 -60.47 7.96 -15.53
C THR A 105 -60.84 8.54 -16.92
N THR A 106 -61.22 7.63 -17.82
CA THR A 106 -62.21 7.71 -18.93
C THR A 106 -62.38 8.94 -19.86
N ARG A 107 -62.09 8.66 -21.15
CA ARG A 107 -62.93 8.83 -22.36
C ARG A 107 -63.01 10.16 -23.16
N THR A 108 -63.08 9.92 -24.48
CA THR A 108 -63.77 10.65 -25.59
C THR A 108 -63.11 11.85 -26.31
N THR A 109 -62.91 11.62 -27.62
CA THR A 109 -63.09 12.55 -28.78
C THR A 109 -62.17 13.77 -28.99
N SER A 110 -61.12 13.52 -29.80
CA SER A 110 -60.85 14.13 -31.13
C SER A 110 -60.30 15.57 -31.33
N THR A 111 -59.40 15.62 -32.33
CA THR A 111 -59.12 16.69 -33.34
C THR A 111 -58.16 17.88 -33.07
N SER A 112 -57.10 17.91 -33.91
CA SER A 112 -56.47 19.05 -34.62
C SER A 112 -55.59 20.12 -33.94
N ASN A 113 -54.26 19.93 -34.12
CA ASN A 113 -53.27 20.81 -34.82
C ASN A 113 -52.79 22.20 -34.29
N SER A 114 -51.52 22.50 -34.63
CA SER A 114 -50.78 23.81 -34.65
C SER A 114 -50.58 24.53 -33.29
N ILE A 115 -49.36 24.78 -32.74
CA ILE A 115 -48.05 25.29 -33.25
C ILE A 115 -48.15 26.77 -33.72
N PRO A 116 -47.33 27.74 -33.22
CA PRO A 116 -46.53 27.80 -31.97
C PRO A 116 -46.72 29.14 -31.18
N ARG A 117 -45.87 29.39 -30.17
CA ARG A 117 -45.55 30.74 -29.63
C ARG A 117 -44.23 31.25 -30.23
N GLU A 118 -44.00 32.56 -30.24
CA GLU A 118 -42.67 33.10 -29.87
C GLU A 118 -42.65 34.60 -29.49
N ILE A 119 -41.46 35.05 -29.05
CA ILE A 119 -40.95 36.42 -28.77
C ILE A 119 -40.91 36.87 -27.29
N HIS A 120 -39.69 37.20 -26.86
CA HIS A 120 -39.27 37.75 -25.56
C HIS A 120 -39.28 39.29 -25.54
N ASN A 121 -39.22 39.88 -24.33
CA ASN A 121 -38.55 41.15 -23.98
C ASN A 121 -38.65 41.41 -22.46
N THR A 122 -37.73 42.05 -21.72
CA THR A 122 -36.29 42.40 -21.89
C THR A 122 -35.72 42.61 -20.47
N ILE A 123 -34.41 42.49 -20.22
CA ILE A 123 -33.75 42.94 -18.98
C ILE A 123 -32.67 44.00 -19.25
N ARG A 124 -32.67 45.06 -18.42
CA ARG A 124 -31.61 46.06 -18.14
C ARG A 124 -31.84 46.51 -16.68
N ASN A 125 -30.87 47.00 -15.89
CA ASN A 125 -29.55 47.54 -16.22
C ASN A 125 -28.57 47.40 -15.01
N THR A 126 -27.28 47.25 -15.30
CA THR A 126 -26.08 47.98 -14.75
C THR A 126 -26.13 48.63 -13.34
N SER A 127 -25.10 48.61 -12.48
CA SER A 127 -23.69 48.12 -12.53
C SER A 127 -23.07 48.28 -11.10
N SER A 128 -21.76 48.26 -10.76
CA SER A 128 -20.46 48.34 -11.47
C SER A 128 -19.25 47.92 -10.57
N VAL A 129 -18.07 47.66 -11.17
CA VAL A 129 -16.71 48.22 -10.87
C VAL A 129 -16.42 48.62 -9.40
N ASP A 130 -15.34 48.21 -8.71
CA ASP A 130 -14.14 47.36 -8.98
C ASP A 130 -13.38 47.11 -7.62
N GLN A 131 -12.20 46.45 -7.43
CA GLN A 131 -11.17 45.84 -8.29
C GLN A 131 -10.32 44.75 -7.56
N ALA A 132 -9.51 44.01 -8.33
CA ALA A 132 -8.14 43.48 -8.14
C ALA A 132 -7.50 43.13 -6.75
N PHE A 133 -6.57 42.16 -6.64
CA PHE A 133 -6.34 40.88 -7.35
C PHE A 133 -5.18 40.10 -6.69
N SER A 134 -5.34 38.78 -6.50
CA SER A 134 -4.24 37.81 -6.34
C SER A 134 -4.67 36.48 -6.98
N ARG A 135 -3.76 35.76 -7.65
CA ARG A 135 -4.02 34.47 -8.30
C ARG A 135 -2.88 33.48 -8.06
N PRO A 136 -3.16 32.23 -7.64
CA PRO A 136 -2.23 31.10 -7.82
C PRO A 136 -2.15 30.70 -9.30
N PHE A 137 -1.05 30.06 -9.70
CA PHE A 137 -0.92 29.41 -11.00
C PHE A 137 -1.51 28.01 -10.95
N ALA A 138 -2.16 27.59 -12.05
CA ALA A 138 -2.57 26.21 -12.29
C ALA A 138 -2.12 25.81 -13.70
N PHE A 139 -1.43 24.69 -13.84
CA PHE A 139 -1.07 24.12 -15.14
C PHE A 139 -2.09 23.05 -15.55
N SER A 140 -2.53 23.13 -16.80
CA SER A 140 -3.31 22.09 -17.48
C SER A 140 -2.44 21.49 -18.60
N PRO A 141 -2.41 20.17 -18.79
CA PRO A 141 -1.56 19.55 -19.81
C PRO A 141 -2.07 19.87 -21.23
N LEU A 142 -1.15 20.30 -22.09
CA LEU A 142 -1.44 20.54 -23.51
C LEU A 142 -0.78 19.46 -24.38
N GLU A 143 -1.59 18.65 -25.04
CA GLU A 143 -1.12 17.84 -26.18
C GLU A 143 -0.97 18.75 -27.39
N THR A 144 0.04 18.51 -28.23
CA THR A 144 0.25 19.30 -29.46
C THR A 144 0.76 18.42 -30.59
N THR A 145 -0.14 18.09 -31.50
CA THR A 145 0.15 17.42 -32.77
C THR A 145 0.85 18.39 -33.71
N MET A 146 2.11 18.14 -34.09
CA MET A 146 2.82 18.99 -35.05
C MET A 146 2.59 18.55 -36.50
N SER A 147 1.90 19.38 -37.27
CA SER A 147 1.87 19.32 -38.73
C SER A 147 2.80 20.37 -39.32
N ILE A 148 3.88 19.94 -39.99
CA ILE A 148 4.87 20.84 -40.60
C ILE A 148 4.61 20.90 -42.12
N GLN A 149 4.20 22.06 -42.62
CA GLN A 149 4.29 22.39 -44.04
C GLN A 149 5.68 22.93 -44.35
N ALA A 150 6.24 22.53 -45.50
CA ALA A 150 7.59 22.91 -45.91
C ALA A 150 7.61 24.23 -46.70
N SER A 151 8.60 25.06 -46.39
CA SER A 151 9.05 26.21 -47.19
C SER A 151 10.54 26.07 -47.47
N ARG A 152 11.00 26.54 -48.64
CA ARG A 152 12.37 26.36 -49.15
C ARG A 152 13.14 27.69 -49.21
N SER A 153 14.43 27.58 -49.59
CA SER A 153 15.33 28.62 -50.13
C SER A 153 15.87 29.69 -49.16
N ASP A 154 17.13 30.15 -49.29
CA ASP A 154 18.31 29.60 -50.00
C ASP A 154 19.62 30.31 -49.55
N THR A 155 20.73 29.55 -49.47
CA THR A 155 22.17 29.99 -49.54
C THR A 155 22.67 31.05 -48.51
N THR A 156 23.97 31.34 -48.27
CA THR A 156 25.28 31.04 -48.91
C THR A 156 26.42 30.81 -47.89
N ASN A 157 27.23 29.75 -48.08
CA ASN A 157 28.72 29.67 -48.08
C ASN A 157 29.69 30.12 -46.94
N ASP A 158 30.88 29.49 -46.98
CA ASP A 158 32.24 29.83 -46.48
C ASP A 158 32.53 29.77 -44.95
N ASP A 159 33.67 29.25 -44.43
CA ASP A 159 34.62 28.22 -44.93
C ASP A 159 35.61 27.74 -43.79
N ILE A 160 36.15 26.50 -43.89
CA ILE A 160 37.52 25.96 -43.55
C ILE A 160 38.22 26.36 -42.20
N ASP A 161 39.06 25.60 -41.46
CA ASP A 161 39.78 24.28 -41.50
C ASP A 161 39.36 23.42 -40.27
N ALA A 162 39.41 22.07 -40.17
CA ALA A 162 40.24 20.99 -40.71
C ALA A 162 41.54 20.66 -39.92
N LEU A 163 41.57 19.51 -39.21
CA LEU A 163 42.70 18.56 -39.16
C LEU A 163 42.36 17.28 -38.35
N ASP A 164 42.27 16.16 -39.07
CA ASP A 164 42.33 14.76 -38.64
C ASP A 164 43.40 14.08 -39.55
N PRO A 165 44.00 12.90 -39.26
CA PRO A 165 43.47 11.70 -39.94
C PRO A 165 43.82 10.29 -39.40
N TYR A 166 43.05 9.31 -39.92
CA TYR A 166 43.38 7.88 -40.16
C TYR A 166 43.43 6.90 -38.96
N GLN A 167 43.03 5.62 -39.09
CA GLN A 167 42.64 4.85 -40.30
C GLN A 167 41.54 3.80 -40.02
N SER A 168 40.80 3.42 -41.08
CA SER A 168 39.72 2.40 -41.05
C SER A 168 40.15 1.07 -41.68
N GLN A 169 39.46 -0.04 -41.36
CA GLN A 169 39.36 -1.26 -42.18
C GLN A 169 37.93 -1.86 -42.14
N ASP A 170 37.59 -2.62 -43.18
CA ASP A 170 36.21 -2.76 -43.67
C ASP A 170 35.39 -4.00 -43.24
N PHE A 171 34.09 -3.75 -43.06
CA PHE A 171 32.90 -4.55 -43.43
C PHE A 171 32.99 -6.09 -43.59
N THR A 172 32.02 -6.80 -42.97
CA THR A 172 31.10 -7.67 -43.75
C THR A 172 29.70 -7.86 -43.12
N LYS A 173 28.69 -7.96 -44.00
CA LYS A 173 27.22 -7.92 -43.78
C LYS A 173 26.59 -9.10 -43.00
N PHE A 174 25.31 -8.87 -42.63
CA PHE A 174 24.24 -9.81 -42.21
C PHE A 174 24.31 -10.31 -40.75
N GLN A 175 23.19 -10.58 -40.04
CA GLN A 175 21.77 -10.60 -40.45
C GLN A 175 20.84 -10.08 -39.34
N SER A 176 19.77 -9.35 -39.70
CA SER A 176 18.77 -8.88 -38.72
C SER A 176 17.86 -10.00 -38.23
N LEU A 177 17.69 -10.12 -36.92
CA LEU A 177 16.61 -10.88 -36.28
C LEU A 177 15.75 -9.92 -35.47
N GLN A 178 14.44 -9.94 -35.71
CA GLN A 178 13.48 -9.05 -35.06
C GLN A 178 13.03 -9.66 -33.73
N ALA A 179 13.28 -8.95 -32.62
CA ALA A 179 12.59 -9.20 -31.36
C ALA A 179 11.23 -8.45 -31.37
N PRO A 180 10.12 -9.06 -30.92
CA PRO A 180 8.81 -8.43 -30.96
C PRO A 180 8.64 -7.39 -29.84
N THR A 181 8.66 -6.11 -30.19
CA THR A 181 8.24 -5.02 -29.31
C THR A 181 6.73 -5.04 -29.11
N PHE A 182 6.27 -5.50 -27.95
CA PHE A 182 4.89 -5.27 -27.53
C PHE A 182 4.71 -3.80 -27.10
N VAL A 183 4.10 -3.02 -27.99
CA VAL A 183 3.71 -1.63 -27.72
C VAL A 183 2.56 -1.63 -26.71
N TYR A 184 2.69 -0.81 -25.67
CA TYR A 184 1.64 -0.59 -24.67
C TYR A 184 0.69 0.51 -25.16
N GLU A 185 -0.50 0.12 -25.62
CA GLU A 185 -1.59 1.08 -25.90
C GLU A 185 -2.40 1.36 -24.62
N SER A 186 -2.61 2.65 -24.33
CA SER A 186 -3.37 3.12 -23.18
C SER A 186 -4.81 3.45 -23.57
N PRO A 187 -5.84 2.92 -22.89
CA PRO A 187 -7.23 3.20 -23.23
C PRO A 187 -7.69 4.56 -22.68
N ARG A 188 -7.93 5.52 -23.58
CA ARG A 188 -8.80 6.67 -23.29
C ARG A 188 -10.25 6.38 -23.69
N ASN A 189 -11.18 7.05 -23.02
CA ASN A 189 -12.61 6.95 -23.29
C ASN A 189 -12.97 7.43 -24.70
N GLU A 190 -13.80 6.67 -25.42
CA GLU A 190 -14.69 7.26 -26.43
C GLU A 190 -16.01 6.49 -26.55
N THR A 191 -17.02 7.13 -27.14
CA THR A 191 -18.44 6.90 -26.83
C THR A 191 -19.11 5.88 -27.76
N THR A 192 -20.09 5.16 -27.23
CA THR A 192 -20.91 4.17 -27.96
C THR A 192 -21.65 4.77 -29.17
N LEU A 193 -21.34 4.27 -30.37
CA LEU A 193 -22.20 4.39 -31.54
C LEU A 193 -22.66 3.02 -32.05
N LEU A 194 -23.96 2.92 -32.32
CA LEU A 194 -24.64 1.70 -32.76
C LEU A 194 -24.47 1.47 -34.26
N GLN A 195 -23.90 0.33 -34.66
CA GLN A 195 -24.20 -0.29 -35.97
C GLN A 195 -24.54 -1.77 -35.82
N ARG A 196 -25.23 -2.32 -36.81
CA ARG A 196 -26.04 -3.55 -36.72
C ARG A 196 -25.82 -4.43 -37.95
N THR A 197 -25.94 -5.75 -37.77
CA THR A 197 -25.84 -6.82 -38.80
C THR A 197 -24.39 -7.08 -39.28
N THR A 198 -24.02 -8.27 -39.78
CA THR A 198 -24.81 -9.44 -40.21
C THR A 198 -24.42 -10.75 -39.48
N SER A 199 -25.27 -11.78 -39.64
CA SER A 199 -25.19 -13.08 -38.96
C SER A 199 -24.37 -14.14 -39.70
N LEU A 200 -23.74 -15.04 -38.95
CA LEU A 200 -23.29 -16.37 -39.40
C LEU A 200 -24.02 -17.48 -38.60
N PRO A 201 -24.20 -18.69 -39.15
CA PRO A 201 -25.04 -19.72 -38.54
C PRO A 201 -24.37 -20.45 -37.37
N PRO A 202 -25.16 -20.96 -36.39
CA PRO A 202 -24.62 -21.69 -35.24
C PRO A 202 -24.19 -23.12 -35.62
N ILE A 203 -23.03 -23.53 -35.09
CA ILE A 203 -22.58 -24.94 -35.14
C ILE A 203 -23.17 -25.67 -33.93
N SER A 204 -23.92 -26.75 -34.17
CA SER A 204 -24.54 -27.55 -33.11
C SER A 204 -23.51 -28.39 -32.34
N LEU A 205 -23.27 -28.06 -31.07
CA LEU A 205 -22.58 -28.96 -30.14
C LEU A 205 -23.54 -30.03 -29.59
N PRO A 206 -23.07 -31.27 -29.30
CA PRO A 206 -23.85 -32.26 -28.58
C PRO A 206 -24.18 -31.81 -27.15
N SER A 207 -25.41 -32.07 -26.69
CA SER A 207 -25.86 -31.74 -25.34
C SER A 207 -25.18 -32.62 -24.28
N LEU A 208 -24.40 -32.03 -23.37
CA LEU A 208 -23.99 -32.72 -22.14
C LEU A 208 -25.20 -32.95 -21.20
N PRO A 209 -25.21 -34.05 -20.42
CA PRO A 209 -26.24 -34.29 -19.43
C PRO A 209 -26.14 -33.29 -18.26
N PRO A 210 -27.26 -32.99 -17.56
CA PRO A 210 -27.27 -32.01 -16.47
C PRO A 210 -26.44 -32.49 -15.27
N LEU A 211 -25.38 -31.76 -14.96
CA LEU A 211 -24.61 -31.91 -13.73
C LEU A 211 -25.51 -31.65 -12.51
N ARG A 212 -25.49 -32.57 -11.54
CA ARG A 212 -26.16 -32.38 -10.25
C ARG A 212 -25.49 -31.22 -9.49
N PRO A 213 -26.24 -30.37 -8.77
CA PRO A 213 -25.65 -29.28 -8.00
C PRO A 213 -24.78 -29.83 -6.86
N ASN A 214 -23.48 -29.57 -6.91
CA ASN A 214 -22.54 -29.97 -5.86
C ASN A 214 -22.84 -29.25 -4.55
N SER A 215 -23.10 -30.00 -3.48
CA SER A 215 -23.43 -29.48 -2.15
C SER A 215 -22.39 -28.52 -1.58
N THR A 216 -21.11 -28.73 -1.91
CA THR A 216 -19.98 -27.85 -1.55
C THR A 216 -20.17 -26.40 -2.00
N LEU A 217 -20.77 -26.19 -3.18
CA LEU A 217 -21.00 -24.85 -3.74
C LEU A 217 -22.11 -24.10 -2.98
N ASN A 218 -23.09 -24.83 -2.44
CA ASN A 218 -24.16 -24.24 -1.63
C ASN A 218 -23.65 -23.88 -0.22
N ILE A 219 -22.76 -24.68 0.37
CA ILE A 219 -22.12 -24.34 1.66
C ILE A 219 -21.27 -23.06 1.52
N ALA A 220 -20.46 -22.96 0.46
CA ALA A 220 -19.65 -21.77 0.18
C ALA A 220 -20.48 -20.50 -0.15
N LYS A 221 -21.75 -20.65 -0.55
CA LYS A 221 -22.69 -19.51 -0.69
C LYS A 221 -23.31 -19.06 0.63
N SER A 222 -23.42 -19.94 1.62
CA SER A 222 -24.10 -19.68 2.90
C SER A 222 -23.17 -19.23 4.04
N GLN A 223 -21.86 -19.18 3.83
CA GLN A 223 -20.86 -18.74 4.82
C GLN A 223 -19.92 -17.66 4.25
N ARG A 224 -20.50 -16.71 3.51
CA ARG A 224 -19.81 -15.53 3.01
C ARG A 224 -19.72 -14.50 4.13
N LEU A 225 -18.51 -14.02 4.44
CA LEU A 225 -18.30 -12.92 5.38
C LEU A 225 -18.49 -11.59 4.65
N ALA A 226 -19.26 -10.68 5.25
CA ALA A 226 -19.29 -9.28 4.85
C ALA A 226 -17.93 -8.62 5.13
N ASP A 227 -17.58 -7.57 4.39
CA ASP A 227 -16.26 -6.91 4.56
C ASP A 227 -16.05 -6.40 6.00
N SER A 228 -17.08 -5.82 6.62
CA SER A 228 -17.08 -5.40 8.03
C SER A 228 -17.01 -6.57 9.03
N ALA A 229 -17.39 -7.78 8.62
CA ALA A 229 -17.18 -9.02 9.38
C ALA A 229 -15.84 -9.71 9.09
N ALA A 230 -15.16 -9.36 7.99
CA ALA A 230 -13.78 -9.79 7.70
C ALA A 230 -12.75 -9.02 8.54
N ALA A 231 -13.05 -7.76 8.88
CA ALA A 231 -12.29 -6.96 9.86
C ALA A 231 -12.58 -7.36 11.33
N ALA A 232 -13.70 -8.01 11.61
CA ALA A 232 -14.03 -8.45 12.97
C ALA A 232 -13.20 -9.68 13.38
N VAL A 233 -12.28 -9.52 14.32
CA VAL A 233 -11.43 -10.60 14.88
C VAL A 233 -12.30 -11.78 15.33
N PRO A 234 -12.23 -12.96 14.68
CA PRO A 234 -12.95 -14.13 15.16
C PRO A 234 -12.36 -14.60 16.49
N SER A 235 -13.21 -14.83 17.51
CA SER A 235 -12.72 -15.36 18.80
C SER A 235 -11.98 -16.70 18.58
N ALA A 236 -10.84 -16.91 19.24
CA ALA A 236 -10.03 -18.12 19.06
C ALA A 236 -10.80 -19.42 19.33
N SER A 237 -11.83 -19.38 20.19
CA SER A 237 -12.74 -20.50 20.46
C SER A 237 -13.67 -20.87 19.30
N SER A 238 -13.82 -20.01 18.29
CA SER A 238 -14.71 -20.24 17.14
C SER A 238 -14.14 -21.20 16.09
N GLY A 239 -12.82 -21.44 16.10
CA GLY A 239 -12.10 -22.18 15.06
C GLY A 239 -11.99 -21.46 13.70
N LEU A 240 -12.68 -20.33 13.49
CA LEU A 240 -12.67 -19.58 12.23
C LEU A 240 -11.29 -18.97 11.89
N LEU A 241 -10.36 -18.94 12.84
CA LEU A 241 -8.97 -18.52 12.65
C LEU A 241 -8.10 -19.55 11.88
N LYS A 242 -8.67 -20.69 11.45
CA LYS A 242 -7.93 -21.77 10.79
C LYS A 242 -7.89 -21.63 9.25
N PRO A 243 -6.70 -21.64 8.62
CA PRO A 243 -6.57 -21.52 7.17
C PRO A 243 -7.28 -22.62 6.38
N GLU A 244 -7.38 -23.85 6.90
CA GLU A 244 -8.08 -24.95 6.22
C GLU A 244 -9.60 -24.76 6.20
N ILE A 245 -10.13 -23.83 7.00
CA ILE A 245 -11.53 -23.39 6.99
C ILE A 245 -11.68 -22.20 6.05
N TRP A 246 -10.95 -21.10 6.26
CA TRP A 246 -11.15 -19.91 5.42
C TRP A 246 -10.76 -20.11 3.96
N LYS A 247 -9.74 -20.92 3.64
CA LYS A 247 -9.37 -21.23 2.24
C LYS A 247 -10.50 -21.98 1.50
N LYS A 248 -11.52 -22.49 2.20
CA LYS A 248 -12.73 -23.12 1.63
C LYS A 248 -13.96 -22.20 1.65
N THR A 249 -14.17 -21.43 2.73
CA THR A 249 -15.39 -20.62 2.92
C THR A 249 -15.24 -19.17 2.45
N PHE A 250 -14.05 -18.57 2.60
CA PHE A 250 -13.82 -17.16 2.28
C PHE A 250 -13.58 -16.94 0.78
N PHE A 251 -14.15 -15.86 0.26
CA PHE A 251 -13.73 -15.26 -1.00
C PHE A 251 -14.08 -13.77 -1.07
N TRP A 252 -13.28 -13.02 -1.83
CA TRP A 252 -13.49 -11.60 -2.15
C TRP A 252 -13.22 -11.30 -3.64
N PRO A 253 -13.92 -10.35 -4.29
CA PRO A 253 -15.13 -9.69 -3.79
C PRO A 253 -16.31 -10.66 -3.70
N ASN A 254 -17.32 -10.29 -2.92
CA ASN A 254 -18.56 -11.04 -2.75
C ASN A 254 -19.78 -10.09 -2.67
N ASP A 255 -20.98 -10.63 -2.50
CA ASP A 255 -22.25 -9.89 -2.52
C ASP A 255 -22.36 -8.81 -1.41
N TRP A 256 -21.44 -8.76 -0.46
CA TRP A 256 -21.32 -7.74 0.60
C TRP A 256 -20.10 -6.82 0.44
N THR A 257 -19.39 -6.86 -0.70
CA THR A 257 -18.20 -6.02 -0.89
C THR A 257 -18.57 -4.55 -1.08
N THR A 258 -18.02 -3.68 -0.23
CA THR A 258 -18.34 -2.24 -0.22
C THR A 258 -17.52 -1.47 -1.26
N THR A 259 -18.00 -0.30 -1.67
CA THR A 259 -17.21 0.61 -2.52
C THR A 259 -15.91 1.02 -1.83
N GLN A 260 -15.93 1.25 -0.51
CA GLN A 260 -14.72 1.53 0.27
C GLN A 260 -13.67 0.42 0.12
N CYS A 261 -14.03 -0.85 0.32
CA CYS A 261 -13.09 -1.96 0.18
C CYS A 261 -12.59 -2.16 -1.25
N ALA A 262 -13.43 -1.89 -2.26
CA ALA A 262 -13.00 -1.85 -3.66
C ALA A 262 -11.98 -0.73 -3.92
N CYS A 263 -12.21 0.48 -3.40
CA CYS A 263 -11.28 1.61 -3.46
C CYS A 263 -9.98 1.32 -2.70
N LEU A 264 -10.03 0.68 -1.53
CA LEU A 264 -8.84 0.28 -0.76
C LEU A 264 -7.98 -0.73 -1.54
N MET A 265 -8.57 -1.77 -2.13
CA MET A 265 -7.84 -2.71 -2.99
C MET A 265 -7.23 -2.03 -4.21
N ARG A 266 -7.99 -1.14 -4.87
CA ARG A 266 -7.54 -0.38 -6.04
C ARG A 266 -6.37 0.55 -5.68
N HIS A 267 -6.49 1.29 -4.59
CA HIS A 267 -5.46 2.18 -4.06
C HIS A 267 -4.17 1.43 -3.73
N PHE A 268 -4.26 0.23 -3.14
CA PHE A 268 -3.09 -0.61 -2.90
C PHE A 268 -2.32 -0.92 -4.18
N VAL A 269 -3.01 -1.39 -5.22
CA VAL A 269 -2.40 -1.79 -6.50
C VAL A 269 -1.82 -0.59 -7.25
N ASP A 270 -2.53 0.54 -7.25
CA ASP A 270 -2.20 1.71 -8.04
C ASP A 270 -1.09 2.57 -7.39
N PHE A 271 -1.05 2.66 -6.05
CA PHE A 271 -0.13 3.55 -5.31
C PHE A 271 0.86 2.82 -4.41
N ILE A 272 0.43 1.85 -3.60
CA ILE A 272 1.25 1.29 -2.50
C ILE A 272 2.18 0.18 -2.97
N ALA A 273 1.64 -0.81 -3.69
CA ALA A 273 2.36 -1.97 -4.18
C ALA A 273 3.61 -1.63 -5.03
N PRO A 274 3.65 -0.58 -5.87
CA PRO A 274 4.87 -0.14 -6.54
C PRO A 274 6.08 0.07 -5.62
N TRP A 275 5.91 0.46 -4.35
CA TRP A 275 7.02 0.64 -3.40
C TRP A 275 7.59 -0.70 -2.89
N PHE A 276 6.73 -1.73 -2.85
CA PHE A 276 7.10 -3.10 -2.53
C PHE A 276 7.76 -3.79 -3.73
N ASP A 277 7.28 -3.50 -4.94
CA ASP A 277 7.78 -4.04 -6.21
C ASP A 277 9.08 -3.37 -6.73
N VAL A 278 9.65 -2.39 -6.01
CA VAL A 278 10.96 -1.82 -6.36
C VAL A 278 12.02 -2.92 -6.39
N CYS A 279 12.72 -3.03 -7.51
CA CYS A 279 13.69 -4.10 -7.83
C CYS A 279 13.07 -5.53 -7.85
N ASP A 280 11.78 -5.65 -8.18
CA ASP A 280 11.08 -6.89 -8.53
C ASP A 280 10.38 -6.77 -9.91
N PRO A 281 10.96 -7.32 -10.99
CA PRO A 281 10.38 -7.24 -12.34
C PRO A 281 9.11 -8.08 -12.52
N SER A 282 8.82 -9.02 -11.60
CA SER A 282 7.56 -9.79 -11.60
C SER A 282 6.41 -9.07 -10.88
N ARG A 283 6.71 -7.98 -10.15
CA ARG A 283 5.73 -7.14 -9.45
C ARG A 283 4.76 -7.92 -8.57
N HIS A 284 5.30 -8.76 -7.69
CA HIS A 284 4.49 -9.69 -6.89
C HIS A 284 3.45 -9.00 -6.00
N PHE A 285 3.73 -7.80 -5.51
CA PHE A 285 2.79 -7.05 -4.66
C PHE A 285 1.67 -6.38 -5.46
N ALA A 286 1.91 -5.91 -6.69
CA ALA A 286 0.86 -5.34 -7.53
C ALA A 286 0.04 -6.40 -8.30
N LEU A 287 0.58 -7.61 -8.52
CA LEU A 287 -0.03 -8.60 -9.42
C LEU A 287 -0.47 -9.90 -8.73
N ASP A 288 0.34 -10.51 -7.87
CA ASP A 288 0.05 -11.83 -7.24
C ASP A 288 -0.66 -11.66 -5.88
N VAL A 289 -0.10 -10.85 -4.98
CA VAL A 289 -0.66 -10.52 -3.65
C VAL A 289 -2.14 -10.10 -3.69
N PRO A 290 -2.62 -9.24 -4.61
CA PRO A 290 -4.02 -8.84 -4.67
C PRO A 290 -4.95 -10.00 -5.06
N GLN A 291 -4.47 -10.97 -5.84
CA GLN A 291 -5.24 -12.18 -6.17
C GLN A 291 -5.23 -13.20 -5.03
N ARG A 292 -4.14 -13.28 -4.25
CA ARG A 292 -4.04 -14.12 -3.04
C ARG A 292 -4.95 -13.64 -1.92
N ALA A 293 -4.98 -12.32 -1.69
CA ALA A 293 -5.84 -11.67 -0.70
C ALA A 293 -7.32 -12.09 -0.83
N ARG A 294 -7.79 -12.31 -2.07
CA ARG A 294 -9.13 -12.82 -2.39
C ARG A 294 -9.51 -14.13 -1.70
N ARG A 295 -8.54 -14.88 -1.17
CA ARG A 295 -8.72 -16.16 -0.45
C ARG A 295 -8.03 -16.20 0.92
N CYS A 296 -7.43 -15.10 1.35
CA CYS A 296 -6.65 -15.02 2.58
C CYS A 296 -7.04 -13.76 3.39
N PRO A 297 -7.96 -13.88 4.37
CA PRO A 297 -8.43 -12.76 5.20
C PRO A 297 -7.31 -11.89 5.82
N PRO A 298 -6.24 -12.43 6.45
CA PRO A 298 -5.18 -11.57 6.98
C PRO A 298 -4.43 -10.79 5.90
N LEU A 299 -4.24 -11.36 4.70
CA LEU A 299 -3.59 -10.64 3.59
C LEU A 299 -4.50 -9.54 3.01
N LEU A 300 -5.80 -9.78 2.92
CA LEU A 300 -6.78 -8.76 2.54
C LEU A 300 -6.85 -7.62 3.56
N ASN A 301 -6.92 -7.96 4.85
CA ASN A 301 -6.93 -6.97 5.91
C ASN A 301 -5.60 -6.20 5.98
N ALA A 302 -4.45 -6.79 5.64
CA ALA A 302 -3.18 -6.07 5.55
C ALA A 302 -3.17 -5.04 4.40
N ILE A 303 -3.67 -5.42 3.22
CA ILE A 303 -3.90 -4.53 2.07
C ILE A 303 -4.82 -3.35 2.46
N PHE A 304 -5.93 -3.64 3.14
CA PHE A 304 -6.86 -2.61 3.62
C PHE A 304 -6.25 -1.73 4.72
N THR A 305 -5.46 -2.29 5.63
CA THR A 305 -4.73 -1.56 6.69
C THR A 305 -3.80 -0.51 6.10
N ALA A 306 -2.91 -0.91 5.18
CA ALA A 306 -1.96 0.01 4.54
C ALA A 306 -2.68 1.10 3.71
N SER A 307 -3.73 0.71 2.99
CA SER A 307 -4.49 1.62 2.11
C SER A 307 -5.34 2.62 2.89
N ALA A 308 -6.04 2.15 3.92
CA ALA A 308 -6.88 3.00 4.76
C ALA A 308 -6.01 4.04 5.48
N ARG A 309 -4.84 3.60 5.96
CA ARG A 309 -3.86 4.49 6.59
C ARG A 309 -3.37 5.59 5.64
N HIS A 310 -2.85 5.24 4.47
CA HIS A 310 -2.25 6.23 3.55
C HIS A 310 -3.32 7.21 3.03
N LEU A 311 -4.52 6.73 2.67
CA LEU A 311 -5.65 7.58 2.27
C LEU A 311 -6.13 8.50 3.41
N ALA A 312 -6.28 7.98 4.63
CA ALA A 312 -6.74 8.78 5.78
C ALA A 312 -5.68 9.78 6.30
N GLN A 313 -4.40 9.63 5.91
CA GLN A 313 -3.31 10.51 6.35
C GLN A 313 -2.90 11.56 5.32
N ALA A 314 -2.63 11.18 4.06
CA ALA A 314 -2.12 12.11 3.05
C ALA A 314 -3.17 13.21 2.72
N PRO A 315 -2.85 14.51 2.91
CA PRO A 315 -3.78 15.61 2.64
C PRO A 315 -4.36 15.63 1.22
N ARG A 316 -3.60 15.15 0.22
CA ARG A 316 -4.05 15.10 -1.19
C ARG A 316 -5.28 14.23 -1.48
N PHE A 317 -5.66 13.33 -0.57
CA PHE A 317 -6.89 12.52 -0.69
C PHE A 317 -8.03 13.06 0.18
N LYS A 318 -7.97 14.32 0.63
CA LYS A 318 -9.05 14.94 1.41
C LYS A 318 -9.64 16.10 0.64
N ASN A 319 -10.97 16.12 0.51
CA ASN A 319 -11.68 17.21 -0.12
C ASN A 319 -11.86 18.40 0.84
N GLN A 320 -12.56 19.44 0.38
CA GLN A 320 -12.73 20.70 1.14
C GLN A 320 -13.45 20.53 2.50
N ALA A 321 -14.21 19.44 2.68
CA ALA A 321 -14.86 19.10 3.95
C ALA A 321 -13.97 18.24 4.87
N GLY A 322 -12.75 17.89 4.45
CA GLY A 322 -11.84 16.97 5.15
C GLY A 322 -12.18 15.48 4.98
N VAL A 323 -13.23 15.15 4.22
CA VAL A 323 -13.63 13.77 3.91
C VAL A 323 -12.62 13.14 2.95
N VAL A 324 -12.29 11.87 3.18
CA VAL A 324 -11.37 11.11 2.33
C VAL A 324 -12.04 10.77 1.00
N GLU A 325 -11.34 10.97 -0.12
CA GLU A 325 -11.88 10.83 -1.47
C GLU A 325 -10.87 10.12 -2.38
N TYR A 326 -11.35 9.16 -3.18
CA TYR A 326 -10.52 8.40 -4.10
C TYR A 326 -11.16 8.35 -5.49
N GLN A 327 -10.45 8.86 -6.51
CA GLN A 327 -10.93 8.92 -7.90
C GLN A 327 -12.31 9.61 -8.05
N GLY A 328 -12.60 10.62 -7.20
CA GLY A 328 -13.88 11.33 -7.16
C GLY A 328 -14.98 10.64 -6.34
N ILE A 329 -14.68 9.52 -5.68
CA ILE A 329 -15.60 8.78 -4.81
C ILE A 329 -15.33 9.16 -3.35
N PRO A 330 -16.26 9.81 -2.62
CA PRO A 330 -16.11 10.09 -1.20
C PRO A 330 -16.27 8.81 -0.37
N LEU A 331 -15.40 8.64 0.63
CA LEU A 331 -15.31 7.48 1.50
C LEU A 331 -15.66 7.89 2.93
N TYR A 332 -16.92 8.24 3.17
CA TYR A 332 -17.40 8.80 4.46
C TYR A 332 -17.09 7.92 5.69
N ASN A 333 -17.11 6.60 5.52
CA ASN A 333 -16.79 5.65 6.59
C ASN A 333 -15.28 5.47 6.83
N LEU A 334 -14.41 5.98 5.95
CA LEU A 334 -12.96 5.77 6.00
C LEU A 334 -12.30 6.75 6.96
N THR A 335 -11.97 6.24 8.15
CA THR A 335 -11.37 7.01 9.25
C THR A 335 -10.10 6.33 9.75
N SER A 336 -9.27 7.06 10.51
CA SER A 336 -8.08 6.49 11.18
C SER A 336 -8.42 5.27 12.04
N GLU A 337 -9.60 5.26 12.66
CA GLU A 337 -10.14 4.15 13.44
C GLU A 337 -10.36 2.89 12.59
N THR A 338 -10.89 3.02 11.37
CA THR A 338 -11.05 1.85 10.48
C THR A 338 -9.72 1.22 10.06
N ALA A 339 -8.65 2.01 9.93
CA ALA A 339 -7.31 1.47 9.68
C ALA A 339 -6.80 0.63 10.88
N ILE A 340 -7.07 1.06 12.11
CA ILE A 340 -6.77 0.33 13.34
C ILE A 340 -7.60 -0.96 13.44
N GLN A 341 -8.87 -0.93 13.03
CA GLN A 341 -9.72 -2.13 13.00
C GLN A 341 -9.19 -3.20 12.04
N TYR A 342 -8.81 -2.83 10.81
CA TYR A 342 -8.15 -3.76 9.89
C TYR A 342 -6.80 -4.25 10.47
N HIS A 343 -5.99 -3.37 11.07
CA HIS A 343 -4.69 -3.74 11.67
C HIS A 343 -4.87 -4.83 12.74
N ASN A 344 -5.77 -4.59 13.70
CA ASN A 344 -6.05 -5.50 14.81
C ASN A 344 -6.53 -6.88 14.32
N ALA A 345 -7.26 -6.92 13.20
CA ALA A 345 -7.64 -8.16 12.54
C ALA A 345 -6.42 -8.95 12.04
N VAL A 346 -5.48 -8.30 11.32
CA VAL A 346 -4.25 -8.95 10.85
C VAL A 346 -3.40 -9.42 12.04
N LEU A 347 -3.19 -8.57 13.03
CA LEU A 347 -2.37 -8.87 14.21
C LEU A 347 -2.90 -10.09 14.96
N ALA A 348 -4.22 -10.19 15.17
CA ALA A 348 -4.83 -11.34 15.82
C ALA A 348 -4.67 -12.65 15.02
N TYR A 349 -4.83 -12.60 13.68
CA TYR A 349 -4.57 -13.76 12.82
C TYR A 349 -3.09 -14.21 12.89
N LEU A 350 -2.15 -13.27 12.82
CA LEU A 350 -0.72 -13.57 12.86
C LEU A 350 -0.29 -14.12 14.24
N ILE A 351 -0.79 -13.55 15.34
CA ILE A 351 -0.51 -14.05 16.70
C ILE A 351 -1.04 -15.47 16.89
N GLU A 352 -2.25 -15.79 16.44
CA GLU A 352 -2.79 -17.16 16.56
C GLU A 352 -1.98 -18.15 15.73
N LEU A 353 -1.65 -17.80 14.49
CA LEU A 353 -0.98 -18.70 13.55
C LEU A 353 0.53 -18.81 13.76
N SER A 354 1.17 -17.86 14.46
CA SER A 354 2.57 -17.98 14.88
C SER A 354 2.86 -19.15 15.84
N LYS A 355 1.81 -19.80 16.37
CA LYS A 355 1.89 -20.95 17.29
C LYS A 355 2.12 -22.29 16.58
N ASP A 356 2.07 -22.33 15.25
CA ASP A 356 2.13 -23.57 14.45
C ASP A 356 3.17 -23.45 13.32
N ALA A 357 4.16 -24.34 13.34
CA ALA A 357 5.31 -24.29 12.44
C ALA A 357 4.97 -24.48 10.95
N GLU A 358 3.87 -25.16 10.58
CA GLU A 358 3.46 -25.22 9.16
C GLU A 358 2.73 -23.93 8.73
N HIS A 359 2.07 -23.23 9.66
CA HIS A 359 1.41 -21.95 9.37
C HIS A 359 2.41 -20.79 9.30
N VAL A 360 3.46 -20.79 10.14
CA VAL A 360 4.58 -19.83 10.05
C VAL A 360 5.27 -19.88 8.67
N ARG A 361 5.21 -21.03 7.98
CA ARG A 361 5.73 -21.25 6.62
C ARG A 361 4.81 -20.76 5.50
N ASP A 362 3.59 -20.30 5.78
CA ASP A 362 2.65 -19.85 4.74
C ASP A 362 3.07 -18.50 4.14
N LYS A 363 3.33 -18.49 2.83
CA LYS A 363 3.78 -17.31 2.09
C LYS A 363 2.74 -16.19 1.98
N ASP A 364 1.44 -16.51 2.04
CA ASP A 364 0.38 -15.51 2.02
C ASP A 364 0.33 -14.78 3.39
N LEU A 365 0.75 -15.44 4.48
CA LEU A 365 0.90 -14.84 5.82
C LEU A 365 2.21 -14.05 5.95
N LEU A 366 3.31 -14.52 5.35
CA LEU A 366 4.56 -13.77 5.25
C LEU A 366 4.34 -12.40 4.55
N ALA A 367 3.65 -12.41 3.41
CA ALA A 367 3.31 -11.18 2.70
C ALA A 367 2.40 -10.25 3.54
N ALA A 368 1.45 -10.81 4.31
CA ALA A 368 0.61 -10.03 5.21
C ALA A 368 1.42 -9.38 6.35
N ALA A 369 2.37 -10.11 6.94
CA ALA A 369 3.27 -9.58 7.97
C ALA A 369 4.19 -8.48 7.44
N VAL A 370 4.70 -8.60 6.21
CA VAL A 370 5.52 -7.56 5.55
C VAL A 370 4.73 -6.29 5.22
N ILE A 371 3.45 -6.42 4.83
CA ILE A 371 2.56 -5.25 4.64
C ILE A 371 2.17 -4.62 5.99
N LEU A 372 2.03 -5.40 7.06
CA LEU A 372 1.76 -4.84 8.40
C LEU A 372 3.01 -4.15 9.00
N GLN A 373 4.21 -4.67 8.74
CA GLN A 373 5.49 -4.03 9.10
C GLN A 373 5.61 -2.64 8.48
N TYR A 374 5.19 -2.48 7.21
CA TYR A 374 5.10 -1.17 6.58
C TYR A 374 4.17 -0.23 7.37
N TYR A 375 2.96 -0.67 7.72
CA TYR A 375 2.00 0.17 8.47
C TYR A 375 2.56 0.63 9.82
N GLU A 376 3.26 -0.25 10.53
CA GLU A 376 3.86 0.03 11.85
C GLU A 376 5.02 1.01 11.79
N GLU A 377 5.91 0.90 10.79
CA GLU A 377 7.05 1.82 10.61
C GLU A 377 6.64 3.29 10.40
N HIS A 378 5.37 3.53 10.08
CA HIS A 378 4.82 4.88 9.90
C HIS A 378 4.10 5.41 11.15
N GLN A 379 3.84 4.61 12.18
CA GLN A 379 3.12 5.09 13.36
C GLN A 379 4.04 5.92 14.28
N THR A 380 3.63 7.15 14.58
CA THR A 380 4.27 8.03 15.57
C THR A 380 3.76 7.81 17.00
N SER A 381 2.76 6.93 17.19
CA SER A 381 2.01 6.81 18.45
C SER A 381 1.53 5.37 18.77
N VAL A 382 2.27 4.33 18.36
CA VAL A 382 2.05 2.97 18.91
C VAL A 382 2.40 2.98 20.40
N THR A 383 1.72 2.19 21.23
CA THR A 383 2.30 1.87 22.55
C THR A 383 3.52 0.96 22.38
N SER A 384 4.50 1.07 23.29
CA SER A 384 5.73 0.27 23.20
C SER A 384 5.44 -1.24 23.22
N GLU A 385 4.43 -1.67 23.98
CA GLU A 385 4.06 -3.07 24.18
C GLU A 385 3.40 -3.69 22.93
N GLU A 386 2.55 -2.93 22.23
CA GLU A 386 1.93 -3.36 20.96
C GLU A 386 2.98 -3.47 19.85
N SER A 387 3.87 -2.49 19.72
CA SER A 387 4.93 -2.49 18.72
C SER A 387 5.94 -3.62 18.94
N GLU A 388 6.35 -3.88 20.20
CA GLU A 388 7.19 -5.03 20.54
C GLU A 388 6.49 -6.37 20.27
N THR A 389 5.18 -6.47 20.56
CA THR A 389 4.38 -7.67 20.29
C THR A 389 4.34 -7.97 18.79
N PHE A 390 4.02 -6.99 17.96
CA PHE A 390 4.02 -7.18 16.51
C PHE A 390 5.42 -7.50 15.96
N LEU A 391 6.46 -6.75 16.36
CA LEU A 391 7.85 -7.01 15.92
C LEU A 391 8.29 -8.45 16.24
N ARG A 392 7.89 -8.99 17.39
CA ARG A 392 8.14 -10.38 17.76
C ARG A 392 7.38 -11.36 16.88
N THR A 393 6.10 -11.09 16.57
CA THR A 393 5.31 -11.92 15.64
C THR A 393 5.90 -11.90 14.23
N PHE A 394 6.30 -10.72 13.72
CA PHE A 394 6.99 -10.56 12.44
C PHE A 394 8.28 -11.40 12.41
N GLN A 395 9.12 -11.33 13.45
CA GLN A 395 10.33 -12.14 13.56
C GLN A 395 10.06 -13.65 13.54
N ILE A 396 8.96 -14.14 14.14
CA ILE A 396 8.58 -15.56 14.05
C ILE A 396 8.28 -15.95 12.59
N PHE A 397 7.49 -15.13 11.86
CA PHE A 397 7.20 -15.38 10.44
C PHE A 397 8.44 -15.29 9.56
N MET A 398 9.39 -14.41 9.84
CA MET A 398 10.66 -14.36 9.10
C MET A 398 11.54 -15.58 9.40
N ASN A 399 11.66 -15.98 10.67
CA ASN A 399 12.60 -17.03 11.08
C ASN A 399 12.12 -18.44 10.74
N GLY A 400 10.82 -18.75 10.87
CA GLY A 400 10.33 -20.08 10.48
C GLY A 400 10.41 -20.36 8.97
N GLN A 401 10.61 -19.32 8.15
CA GLN A 401 10.93 -19.44 6.72
C GLN A 401 12.43 -19.74 6.50
N VAL A 402 13.31 -19.23 7.37
CA VAL A 402 14.73 -19.60 7.42
C VAL A 402 14.90 -21.06 7.84
N ASP A 403 14.29 -21.47 8.96
CA ASP A 403 14.31 -22.85 9.45
C ASP A 403 13.77 -23.84 8.41
N ALA A 404 12.78 -23.42 7.63
CA ALA A 404 12.20 -24.15 6.52
C ALA A 404 13.15 -24.40 5.34
N VAL A 405 14.10 -23.50 5.10
CA VAL A 405 15.13 -23.60 4.05
C VAL A 405 16.36 -24.35 4.56
N SER A 406 16.75 -24.13 5.82
CA SER A 406 17.89 -24.81 6.45
C SER A 406 17.63 -26.28 6.82
N SER A 407 16.37 -26.75 6.80
CA SER A 407 16.00 -28.14 7.14
C SER A 407 16.15 -29.11 5.95
N PRO A 408 17.04 -30.12 5.98
CA PRO A 408 17.33 -31.01 4.82
C PRO A 408 16.22 -32.02 4.42
N SER A 409 14.99 -31.87 4.92
CA SER A 409 14.00 -32.97 4.96
C SER A 409 12.59 -32.57 4.47
N ARG A 410 12.40 -32.39 3.15
CA ARG A 410 11.11 -32.63 2.50
C ARG A 410 11.25 -33.06 1.03
N LYS A 411 11.40 -34.36 0.78
CA LYS A 411 11.21 -34.95 -0.57
C LYS A 411 9.73 -35.15 -0.84
N THR A 412 9.08 -34.24 -1.57
CA THR A 412 7.73 -34.53 -2.12
C THR A 412 7.49 -33.79 -3.44
N PHE A 413 6.82 -34.47 -4.35
CA PHE A 413 6.66 -34.12 -5.76
C PHE A 413 5.33 -33.40 -6.01
N SER A 414 5.38 -32.29 -6.76
CA SER A 414 4.21 -31.66 -7.39
C SER A 414 4.62 -31.10 -8.76
N GLN A 415 4.21 -31.75 -9.85
CA GLN A 415 4.30 -31.15 -11.18
C GLN A 415 3.13 -30.18 -11.39
N GLU A 416 3.40 -28.88 -11.27
CA GLU A 416 2.60 -27.85 -11.92
C GLU A 416 3.40 -27.25 -13.09
N THR A 417 2.70 -26.84 -14.15
CA THR A 417 3.28 -26.67 -15.48
C THR A 417 4.20 -25.45 -15.56
N GLN A 418 5.51 -25.70 -15.60
CA GLN A 418 6.53 -24.64 -15.71
C GLN A 418 6.45 -23.92 -17.07
N THR A 419 5.83 -22.74 -17.09
CA THR A 419 6.16 -21.70 -18.08
C THR A 419 7.42 -20.98 -17.62
N SER A 420 8.48 -21.04 -18.42
CA SER A 420 9.81 -20.54 -18.07
C SER A 420 9.81 -19.03 -17.80
N THR A 421 10.09 -18.64 -16.56
CA THR A 421 10.40 -17.26 -16.18
C THR A 421 11.91 -17.10 -15.92
N PRO A 422 12.52 -15.90 -16.06
CA PRO A 422 13.98 -15.77 -16.09
C PRO A 422 14.75 -16.04 -14.79
N PHE A 423 14.06 -16.34 -13.67
CA PHE A 423 14.62 -16.32 -12.32
C PHE A 423 15.52 -17.52 -11.92
N HIS A 424 15.91 -18.40 -12.85
CA HIS A 424 16.78 -19.55 -12.57
C HIS A 424 18.29 -19.26 -12.71
N ILE A 425 18.72 -18.09 -12.23
CA ILE A 425 20.13 -17.69 -12.05
C ILE A 425 20.23 -17.23 -10.58
N GLU A 426 20.94 -17.88 -9.66
CA GLU A 426 22.13 -18.74 -9.78
C GLU A 426 21.89 -20.19 -9.28
N SER A 427 21.50 -21.14 -10.16
CA SER A 427 21.51 -22.58 -9.83
C SER A 427 22.93 -23.17 -9.99
N ALA A 428 23.87 -22.71 -9.16
CA ALA A 428 25.31 -22.99 -9.34
C ALA A 428 26.13 -23.22 -8.07
N ILE A 429 25.62 -22.87 -6.87
CA ILE A 429 26.39 -23.00 -5.61
C ILE A 429 25.65 -23.92 -4.63
N ASN A 430 26.23 -25.09 -4.36
CA ASN A 430 25.91 -26.02 -3.26
C ASN A 430 24.54 -26.73 -3.22
N GLY A 431 23.80 -26.84 -4.33
CA GLY A 431 22.96 -28.00 -4.68
C GLY A 431 21.85 -28.51 -3.72
N TYR A 432 21.58 -27.82 -2.61
CA TYR A 432 20.66 -28.21 -1.54
C TYR A 432 19.94 -27.00 -0.94
N THR A 433 19.34 -26.15 -1.78
CA THR A 433 18.38 -25.13 -1.34
C THR A 433 16.96 -25.66 -1.53
N VAL A 434 16.15 -25.60 -0.46
CA VAL A 434 14.70 -25.91 -0.53
C VAL A 434 14.01 -24.88 -1.43
N ASP A 435 13.05 -25.29 -2.27
CA ASP A 435 12.34 -24.41 -3.19
C ASP A 435 11.65 -23.23 -2.48
N VAL A 436 12.26 -22.05 -2.56
CA VAL A 436 11.70 -20.77 -2.13
C VAL A 436 10.82 -20.24 -3.26
N THR A 437 9.54 -19.97 -3.00
CA THR A 437 8.66 -19.47 -4.08
C THR A 437 8.96 -18.00 -4.41
N PRO A 438 8.67 -17.53 -5.64
CA PRO A 438 8.94 -16.15 -6.04
C PRO A 438 8.35 -15.07 -5.11
N LEU A 439 7.13 -15.26 -4.58
CA LEU A 439 6.54 -14.35 -3.57
C LEU A 439 7.32 -14.35 -2.25
N GLN A 440 7.91 -15.47 -1.82
CA GLN A 440 8.78 -15.49 -0.65
C GLN A 440 10.05 -14.67 -0.92
N HIS A 441 10.67 -14.79 -2.10
CA HIS A 441 11.81 -13.94 -2.48
C HIS A 441 11.47 -12.44 -2.52
N ALA A 442 10.32 -12.05 -3.09
CA ALA A 442 9.82 -10.68 -2.99
C ALA A 442 9.55 -10.27 -1.52
N SER A 443 9.01 -11.22 -0.74
CA SER A 443 8.90 -11.26 0.72
C SER A 443 10.13 -10.66 1.41
N PHE A 444 11.26 -11.36 1.24
CA PHE A 444 12.54 -11.03 1.85
C PHE A 444 13.18 -9.77 1.28
N ARG A 445 12.99 -9.44 -0.01
CA ARG A 445 13.51 -8.20 -0.62
C ARG A 445 12.86 -6.95 -0.01
N VAL A 446 11.54 -6.96 0.23
CA VAL A 446 10.88 -5.85 0.93
C VAL A 446 11.31 -5.79 2.39
N ALA A 447 11.29 -6.93 3.10
CA ALA A 447 11.68 -6.99 4.51
C ALA A 447 13.12 -6.53 4.75
N LEU A 448 14.05 -6.81 3.83
CA LEU A 448 15.42 -6.29 3.89
C LEU A 448 15.47 -4.77 3.75
N ARG A 449 14.67 -4.15 2.86
CA ARG A 449 14.60 -2.69 2.72
C ARG A 449 13.98 -2.01 3.95
N GLN A 450 12.95 -2.61 4.53
CA GLN A 450 12.35 -2.21 5.81
C GLN A 450 13.41 -2.29 6.94
N GLU A 451 14.10 -3.42 7.04
CA GLU A 451 15.13 -3.62 8.05
C GLU A 451 16.34 -2.68 7.89
N ILE A 452 16.80 -2.40 6.66
CA ILE A 452 17.84 -1.38 6.39
C ILE A 452 17.37 0.00 6.87
N THR A 453 16.13 0.39 6.54
CA THR A 453 15.53 1.65 7.02
C THR A 453 15.53 1.72 8.54
N SER A 454 15.06 0.65 9.19
CA SER A 454 14.94 0.50 10.65
C SER A 454 16.30 0.37 11.35
N ALA A 455 17.34 -0.11 10.67
CA ALA A 455 18.70 -0.27 11.19
C ALA A 455 19.52 1.02 11.09
N PHE A 456 19.46 1.69 9.93
CA PHE A 456 20.12 2.98 9.67
C PHE A 456 19.55 4.07 10.60
N MET A 457 18.22 4.25 10.63
CA MET A 457 17.55 5.28 11.44
C MET A 457 17.71 5.08 12.95
N LYS A 458 17.89 3.83 13.42
CA LYS A 458 18.05 3.49 14.85
C LYS A 458 19.49 3.14 15.22
N GLN A 459 20.46 3.37 14.30
CA GLN A 459 21.90 3.13 14.48
C GLN A 459 22.21 1.78 15.16
N ARG A 460 21.66 0.70 14.59
CA ARG A 460 21.65 -0.66 15.16
C ARG A 460 22.02 -1.72 14.11
N PRO A 461 22.44 -2.93 14.51
CA PRO A 461 22.70 -4.01 13.55
C PRO A 461 21.45 -4.52 12.85
N ILE A 462 21.67 -5.21 11.74
CA ILE A 462 20.68 -5.97 11.00
C ILE A 462 20.27 -7.20 11.83
N ARG A 463 18.97 -7.39 12.01
CA ARG A 463 18.36 -8.50 12.79
C ARG A 463 17.78 -9.60 11.91
N LEU A 464 17.69 -9.38 10.60
CA LEU A 464 17.32 -10.42 9.64
C LEU A 464 18.52 -11.31 9.35
N HIS A 465 18.32 -12.63 9.39
CA HIS A 465 19.35 -13.60 9.07
C HIS A 465 19.71 -13.53 7.58
N THR A 466 20.81 -12.85 7.26
CA THR A 466 21.35 -12.70 5.91
C THR A 466 21.70 -14.02 5.25
N ASP A 467 22.20 -14.96 6.05
CA ASP A 467 22.90 -16.16 5.56
C ASP A 467 21.94 -17.26 5.09
N ALA A 468 20.65 -17.09 5.37
CA ALA A 468 19.59 -18.01 5.00
C ALA A 468 19.12 -17.89 3.53
N TRP A 469 19.57 -16.84 2.83
CA TRP A 469 19.10 -16.50 1.49
C TRP A 469 20.29 -16.26 0.56
N SER A 470 20.17 -16.72 -0.69
CA SER A 470 21.15 -16.50 -1.76
C SER A 470 21.13 -15.03 -2.22
N TRP A 471 21.76 -14.16 -1.43
CA TRP A 471 22.09 -12.81 -1.82
C TRP A 471 23.38 -12.81 -2.65
N PRO A 472 23.33 -12.59 -3.99
CA PRO A 472 24.52 -12.61 -4.82
C PRO A 472 25.42 -11.42 -4.46
N ARG A 473 26.66 -11.72 -4.03
CA ARG A 473 27.71 -10.73 -3.74
C ARG A 473 28.79 -10.74 -4.83
N SER A 474 28.37 -11.01 -6.07
CA SER A 474 29.20 -11.22 -7.25
C SER A 474 29.11 -10.02 -8.21
N PHE A 475 30.20 -9.73 -8.93
CA PHE A 475 30.17 -8.83 -10.10
C PHE A 475 29.83 -9.57 -11.40
N ALA A 476 29.20 -10.75 -11.31
CA ALA A 476 28.85 -11.57 -12.47
C ALA A 476 27.72 -10.91 -13.30
N GLU A 477 27.75 -11.09 -14.61
CA GLU A 477 26.72 -10.57 -15.51
C GLU A 477 25.31 -11.05 -15.08
N ALA A 478 24.37 -10.10 -15.01
CA ALA A 478 23.01 -10.28 -14.52
C ALA A 478 22.13 -9.10 -14.99
N ASP A 479 20.82 -9.22 -14.83
CA ASP A 479 19.87 -8.13 -15.09
C ASP A 479 19.93 -7.00 -14.06
N ASP A 480 19.43 -5.82 -14.45
CA ASP A 480 19.49 -4.60 -13.64
C ASP A 480 18.78 -4.72 -12.28
N THR A 481 17.80 -5.62 -12.16
CA THR A 481 17.09 -5.84 -10.90
C THR A 481 17.92 -6.67 -9.94
N VAL A 482 18.64 -7.70 -10.42
CA VAL A 482 19.66 -8.40 -9.62
C VAL A 482 20.74 -7.42 -9.19
N TRP A 483 21.33 -6.64 -10.10
CA TRP A 483 22.36 -5.64 -9.76
C TRP A 483 21.92 -4.64 -8.70
N ALA A 484 20.71 -4.10 -8.79
CA ALA A 484 20.17 -3.22 -7.76
C ALA A 484 20.02 -3.91 -6.40
N ASN A 485 19.59 -5.18 -6.38
CA ASN A 485 19.52 -5.97 -5.15
C ASN A 485 20.92 -6.28 -4.56
N ARG A 486 21.98 -6.39 -5.38
CA ARG A 486 23.37 -6.51 -4.88
C ARG A 486 23.78 -5.29 -4.06
N LEU A 487 23.43 -4.09 -4.53
CA LEU A 487 23.72 -2.83 -3.82
C LEU A 487 22.89 -2.66 -2.53
N ILE A 488 21.64 -3.12 -2.52
CA ILE A 488 20.80 -3.20 -1.31
C ILE A 488 21.45 -4.12 -0.26
N VAL A 489 21.91 -5.31 -0.67
CA VAL A 489 22.62 -6.26 0.21
C VAL A 489 23.94 -5.69 0.72
N PHE A 490 24.72 -5.04 -0.14
CA PHE A 490 25.96 -4.36 0.26
C PHE A 490 25.71 -3.30 1.35
N CYS A 491 24.63 -2.50 1.24
CA CYS A 491 24.24 -1.57 2.30
C CYS A 491 23.90 -2.28 3.62
N ALA A 492 23.29 -3.46 3.60
CA ALA A 492 23.05 -4.28 4.80
C ALA A 492 24.35 -4.85 5.40
N ASP A 493 25.28 -5.32 4.56
CA ASP A 493 26.59 -5.81 5.02
C ASP A 493 27.42 -4.69 5.67
N VAL A 494 27.36 -3.47 5.13
CA VAL A 494 28.00 -2.28 5.71
C VAL A 494 27.33 -1.87 7.02
N LEU A 495 26.00 -1.88 7.11
CA LEU A 495 25.28 -1.65 8.38
C LEU A 495 25.66 -2.68 9.45
N GLN A 496 25.78 -3.96 9.08
CA GLN A 496 26.20 -5.01 10.01
C GLN A 496 27.66 -4.84 10.45
N PHE A 497 28.56 -4.36 9.57
CA PHE A 497 29.92 -3.97 9.98
C PHE A 497 29.93 -2.77 10.95
N CYS A 498 29.09 -1.76 10.72
CA CYS A 498 29.05 -0.55 11.54
C CYS A 498 28.54 -0.83 12.96
N PHE A 499 27.51 -1.69 13.09
CA PHE A 499 26.73 -1.85 14.31
C PHE A 499 26.70 -3.27 14.90
N GLY A 500 27.20 -4.31 14.21
CA GLY A 500 27.12 -5.72 14.65
C GLY A 500 27.99 -6.09 15.85
N GLY A 501 29.14 -5.42 16.02
CA GLY A 501 30.01 -5.61 17.19
C GLY A 501 30.87 -6.88 17.21
N ASP A 502 30.58 -7.89 16.37
CA ASP A 502 31.22 -9.22 16.38
C ASP A 502 32.75 -9.23 16.12
N ILE A 503 33.33 -8.13 15.67
CA ILE A 503 34.74 -8.04 15.27
C ILE A 503 35.63 -7.63 16.46
N SER A 504 35.85 -8.59 17.37
CA SER A 504 36.55 -8.44 18.66
C SER A 504 38.03 -7.99 18.59
N SER A 505 38.59 -7.70 17.42
CA SER A 505 39.97 -7.20 17.27
C SER A 505 40.05 -6.00 16.33
N SER A 506 40.93 -5.05 16.66
CA SER A 506 41.20 -3.88 15.81
C SER A 506 41.58 -4.26 14.38
N ASN A 507 42.42 -5.29 14.26
CA ASN A 507 42.97 -5.72 12.97
C ASN A 507 41.89 -6.35 12.09
N GLY A 508 41.00 -7.16 12.69
CA GLY A 508 39.82 -7.67 11.99
C GLY A 508 38.88 -6.55 11.54
N LYS A 509 38.71 -5.49 12.34
CA LYS A 509 37.84 -4.37 11.95
C LYS A 509 38.44 -3.58 10.77
N VAL A 510 39.75 -3.37 10.75
CA VAL A 510 40.45 -2.78 9.59
C VAL A 510 40.33 -3.67 8.37
N GLN A 511 40.57 -4.98 8.50
CA GLN A 511 40.42 -5.92 7.37
C GLN A 511 39.00 -5.91 6.79
N ARG A 512 37.96 -6.01 7.63
CA ARG A 512 36.57 -6.03 7.14
C ARG A 512 36.13 -4.70 6.54
N TRP A 513 36.67 -3.58 7.02
CA TRP A 513 36.45 -2.28 6.37
C TRP A 513 37.11 -2.24 4.98
N ASN A 514 38.36 -2.71 4.86
CA ASN A 514 39.04 -2.81 3.57
C ASN A 514 38.22 -3.68 2.58
N GLU A 515 37.77 -4.87 2.98
CA GLU A 515 36.95 -5.76 2.14
C GLU A 515 35.68 -5.07 1.58
N LEU A 516 35.03 -4.24 2.40
CA LEU A 516 33.84 -3.49 1.99
C LEU A 516 34.19 -2.27 1.13
N LYS A 517 35.34 -1.62 1.40
CA LYS A 517 35.83 -0.48 0.63
C LYS A 517 36.34 -0.90 -0.75
N ASP A 518 37.03 -2.05 -0.84
CA ASP A 518 37.50 -2.67 -2.08
C ASP A 518 36.33 -3.00 -3.03
N PHE A 519 35.19 -3.46 -2.49
CA PHE A 519 33.96 -3.65 -3.26
C PHE A 519 33.41 -2.33 -3.81
N GLU A 520 33.41 -1.27 -2.99
CA GLU A 520 32.91 0.05 -3.38
C GLU A 520 33.80 0.74 -4.42
N ASP A 521 35.13 0.67 -4.28
CA ASP A 521 36.08 1.15 -5.30
C ASP A 521 36.00 0.32 -6.60
N SER A 522 35.70 -0.99 -6.49
CA SER A 522 35.51 -1.87 -7.64
C SER A 522 34.18 -1.65 -8.38
N TRP A 523 33.20 -0.96 -7.80
CA TRP A 523 31.89 -0.76 -8.42
C TRP A 523 31.99 -0.06 -9.78
N GLU A 524 32.76 1.03 -9.87
CA GLU A 524 32.77 1.90 -11.05
C GLU A 524 33.34 1.20 -12.30
N SER A 525 34.21 0.20 -12.12
CA SER A 525 34.80 -0.60 -13.21
C SER A 525 33.99 -1.84 -13.59
N HIS A 526 33.01 -2.25 -12.77
CA HIS A 526 32.19 -3.45 -12.99
C HIS A 526 30.70 -3.14 -13.24
N LYS A 527 30.23 -1.91 -12.99
CA LYS A 527 28.81 -1.55 -13.15
C LYS A 527 28.36 -1.74 -14.62
N PRO A 528 27.14 -2.25 -14.84
CA PRO A 528 26.54 -2.25 -16.18
C PRO A 528 26.35 -0.83 -16.72
N LEU A 529 26.36 -0.68 -18.05
CA LEU A 529 26.16 0.61 -18.73
C LEU A 529 24.81 1.27 -18.34
N SER A 530 23.78 0.48 -18.07
CA SER A 530 22.44 0.89 -17.59
C SER A 530 22.46 1.67 -16.27
N PHE A 531 23.45 1.44 -15.40
CA PHE A 531 23.67 2.19 -14.15
C PHE A 531 24.42 3.52 -14.35
N SER A 532 24.73 3.89 -15.59
CA SER A 532 25.29 5.20 -15.91
C SER A 532 24.20 6.26 -15.98
N SER A 533 24.47 7.47 -15.50
CA SER A 533 23.54 8.58 -15.60
C SER A 533 23.43 9.08 -17.04
N ILE A 534 22.21 9.17 -17.57
CA ILE A 534 21.92 9.70 -18.92
C ILE A 534 21.93 11.23 -18.98
N HIS A 535 21.85 11.89 -17.83
CA HIS A 535 21.98 13.34 -17.69
C HIS A 535 22.65 13.67 -16.35
N TYR A 536 23.49 14.70 -16.36
CA TYR A 536 24.05 15.33 -15.16
C TYR A 536 24.01 16.85 -15.37
N LYS A 537 23.56 17.58 -14.35
CA LYS A 537 23.62 19.04 -14.27
C LYS A 537 23.89 19.47 -12.83
N GLU A 538 24.92 20.30 -12.67
CA GLU A 538 25.29 20.95 -11.41
C GLU A 538 24.21 22.00 -11.00
N PRO A 539 23.90 22.16 -9.70
CA PRO A 539 22.84 23.07 -9.25
C PRO A 539 23.16 24.54 -9.57
N ASN A 540 22.27 25.21 -10.32
CA ASN A 540 22.38 26.66 -10.52
C ASN A 540 21.79 27.43 -9.33
N HIS A 541 22.62 27.74 -8.34
CA HIS A 541 22.23 28.50 -7.14
C HIS A 541 21.62 29.89 -7.46
N HIS A 542 21.98 30.52 -8.59
CA HIS A 542 21.35 31.79 -9.00
C HIS A 542 19.85 31.67 -9.34
N ASN A 543 19.38 30.46 -9.65
CA ASN A 543 17.98 30.14 -9.91
C ASN A 543 17.27 29.54 -8.68
N GLY A 544 17.94 29.45 -7.53
CA GLY A 544 17.45 28.69 -6.37
C GLY A 544 17.53 27.17 -6.54
N GLU A 545 18.30 26.67 -7.50
CA GLU A 545 18.55 25.22 -7.59
C GLU A 545 19.58 24.80 -6.52
N ILE A 546 19.20 23.85 -5.68
CA ILE A 546 19.97 23.41 -4.50
C ILE A 546 20.73 22.10 -4.76
N PHE A 547 20.05 21.14 -5.40
CA PHE A 547 20.56 19.79 -5.60
C PHE A 547 20.93 19.53 -7.08
N PRO A 548 21.93 18.69 -7.36
CA PRO A 548 22.27 18.30 -8.73
C PRO A 548 21.14 17.50 -9.38
N GLN A 549 20.94 17.68 -10.68
CA GLN A 549 19.99 16.88 -11.47
C GLN A 549 20.77 15.72 -12.10
N ILE A 550 20.40 14.47 -11.78
CA ILE A 550 21.15 13.28 -12.18
C ILE A 550 20.15 12.20 -12.61
N TRP A 551 19.96 12.02 -13.91
CA TRP A 551 18.91 11.12 -14.43
C TRP A 551 19.44 9.73 -14.76
N TYR A 552 18.65 8.71 -14.47
CA TYR A 552 18.90 7.30 -14.77
C TYR A 552 17.72 6.69 -15.54
N LEU A 553 17.95 5.56 -16.21
CA LEU A 553 16.96 4.96 -17.12
C LEU A 553 15.74 4.29 -16.43
N ALA A 554 15.83 3.96 -15.14
CA ALA A 554 14.78 3.24 -14.41
C ALA A 554 14.95 3.32 -12.89
N ASP A 555 13.84 3.19 -12.16
CA ASP A 555 13.76 3.20 -10.69
C ASP A 555 14.65 2.15 -10.01
N THR A 556 14.93 1.02 -10.68
CA THR A 556 15.84 -0.02 -10.17
C THR A 556 17.28 0.50 -10.06
N HIS A 557 17.75 1.32 -11.01
CA HIS A 557 19.06 1.96 -10.97
C HIS A 557 19.11 3.02 -9.87
N VAL A 558 18.05 3.84 -9.79
CA VAL A 558 17.88 4.87 -8.75
C VAL A 558 17.94 4.25 -7.36
N SER A 559 17.13 3.21 -7.10
CA SER A 559 17.10 2.51 -5.82
C SER A 559 18.45 1.91 -5.45
N GLY A 560 19.06 1.12 -6.35
CA GLY A 560 20.36 0.50 -6.09
C GLY A 560 21.46 1.51 -5.79
N LEU A 561 21.57 2.58 -6.58
CA LEU A 561 22.59 3.61 -6.40
C LEU A 561 22.36 4.45 -5.14
N LEU A 562 21.11 4.72 -4.76
CA LEU A 562 20.79 5.40 -3.50
C LEU A 562 21.19 4.55 -2.27
N TYR A 563 21.01 3.22 -2.29
CA TYR A 563 21.52 2.35 -1.23
C TYR A 563 23.06 2.24 -1.22
N LEU A 564 23.72 2.29 -2.38
CA LEU A 564 25.19 2.41 -2.46
C LEU A 564 25.69 3.73 -1.85
N ASP A 565 24.98 4.84 -2.08
CA ASP A 565 25.35 6.14 -1.53
C ASP A 565 25.10 6.21 0.00
N LEU A 566 24.07 5.53 0.54
CA LEU A 566 23.97 5.30 2.00
C LEU A 566 25.15 4.48 2.54
N ALA A 567 25.56 3.43 1.84
CA ALA A 567 26.69 2.58 2.24
C ALA A 567 28.02 3.38 2.25
N ARG A 568 28.21 4.31 1.30
CA ARG A 568 29.35 5.24 1.28
C ARG A 568 29.41 6.15 2.51
N ILE A 569 28.27 6.76 2.89
CA ILE A 569 28.17 7.58 4.11
C ILE A 569 28.65 6.79 5.33
N LEU A 570 28.18 5.55 5.47
CA LEU A 570 28.58 4.66 6.57
C LEU A 570 30.07 4.30 6.52
N LEU A 571 30.62 3.92 5.36
CA LEU A 571 32.04 3.58 5.22
C LEU A 571 32.96 4.77 5.53
N ILE A 572 32.55 5.99 5.18
CA ILE A 572 33.26 7.24 5.51
C ILE A 572 33.17 7.57 7.00
N ALA A 573 32.00 7.39 7.63
CA ALA A 573 31.81 7.68 9.05
C ALA A 573 32.46 6.65 9.99
N TYR A 574 32.59 5.38 9.55
CA TYR A 574 33.12 4.26 10.35
C TYR A 574 34.54 3.83 9.97
N ASP A 575 35.25 4.63 9.17
CA ASP A 575 36.65 4.43 8.76
C ASP A 575 37.57 4.23 9.99
N PRO A 576 38.17 3.04 10.17
CA PRO A 576 38.98 2.71 11.33
C PRO A 576 40.39 3.32 11.27
N THR A 577 40.80 3.91 10.13
CA THR A 577 42.12 4.53 9.92
C THR A 577 42.18 5.99 10.39
N VAL A 578 41.02 6.63 10.60
CA VAL A 578 40.91 8.04 11.01
C VAL A 578 41.65 8.28 12.34
N PRO A 579 42.60 9.24 12.39
CA PRO A 579 43.31 9.58 13.62
C PRO A 579 42.38 10.02 14.74
N ARG A 580 42.47 9.35 15.90
CA ARG A 580 41.62 9.63 17.07
C ARG A 580 42.15 10.72 18.00
N LEU A 581 43.44 11.04 17.91
CA LEU A 581 44.12 12.02 18.76
C LEU A 581 45.33 12.60 18.03
N GLY A 582 45.62 13.89 18.28
CA GLY A 582 46.83 14.58 17.79
C GLY A 582 46.55 15.70 16.78
N PRO A 583 47.61 16.29 16.18
CA PRO A 583 47.47 17.27 15.12
C PRO A 583 46.72 16.69 13.91
N GLY A 584 45.86 17.49 13.28
CA GLY A 584 45.14 17.11 12.06
C GLY A 584 43.77 16.44 12.26
N VAL A 585 43.43 15.93 13.46
CA VAL A 585 42.13 15.29 13.74
C VAL A 585 40.95 16.19 13.34
N ALA A 586 40.97 17.46 13.74
CA ALA A 586 39.93 18.44 13.38
C ALA A 586 39.85 18.75 11.87
N ALA A 587 40.93 18.53 11.10
CA ALA A 587 40.90 18.64 9.65
C ALA A 587 40.33 17.37 8.98
N ALA A 588 40.67 16.19 9.50
CA ALA A 588 40.09 14.91 9.06
C ALA A 588 38.57 14.89 9.28
N LEU A 589 38.09 15.28 10.47
CA LEU A 589 36.66 15.35 10.78
C LEU A 589 35.89 16.32 9.87
N ARG A 590 36.47 17.49 9.54
CA ARG A 590 35.88 18.41 8.55
C ARG A 590 35.84 17.79 7.14
N GLY A 591 36.87 17.05 6.74
CA GLY A 591 36.90 16.34 5.46
C GLY A 591 35.85 15.22 5.38
N ILE A 592 35.63 14.49 6.47
CA ILE A 592 34.58 13.47 6.62
C ILE A 592 33.20 14.13 6.49
N SER A 593 32.93 15.17 7.27
CA SER A 593 31.65 15.91 7.25
C SER A 593 31.35 16.51 5.87
N ALA A 594 32.35 17.08 5.18
CA ALA A 594 32.20 17.61 3.83
C ALA A 594 31.82 16.53 2.80
N LYS A 595 32.48 15.36 2.83
CA LYS A 595 32.14 14.21 1.97
C LYS A 595 30.74 13.67 2.24
N ILE A 596 30.36 13.53 3.52
CA ILE A 596 29.02 13.06 3.87
C ILE A 596 27.97 14.05 3.34
N ARG A 597 28.16 15.36 3.52
CA ARG A 597 27.26 16.38 2.97
C ARG A 597 27.13 16.30 1.45
N GLU A 598 28.23 16.14 0.73
CA GLU A 598 28.23 15.96 -0.74
C GLU A 598 27.34 14.77 -1.16
N ILE A 599 27.46 13.63 -0.46
CA ILE A 599 26.66 12.44 -0.74
C ILE A 599 25.19 12.65 -0.36
N VAL A 600 24.87 13.32 0.74
CA VAL A 600 23.47 13.66 1.12
C VAL A 600 22.83 14.57 0.06
N LEU A 601 23.53 15.60 -0.42
CA LEU A 601 23.06 16.48 -1.50
C LEU A 601 22.84 15.71 -2.81
N ARG A 602 23.76 14.80 -3.16
CA ARG A 602 23.62 13.89 -4.30
C ARG A 602 22.39 12.98 -4.15
N ILE A 603 22.19 12.36 -2.99
CA ILE A 603 21.02 11.51 -2.68
C ILE A 603 19.71 12.29 -2.88
N CYS A 604 19.63 13.52 -2.35
CA CYS A 604 18.45 14.37 -2.53
C CYS A 604 18.21 14.72 -4.00
N GLY A 605 19.25 15.08 -4.74
CA GLY A 605 19.19 15.38 -6.17
C GLY A 605 18.74 14.18 -7.02
N VAL A 606 19.30 13.00 -6.77
CA VAL A 606 18.89 11.74 -7.42
C VAL A 606 17.44 11.40 -7.11
N ALA A 607 17.00 11.51 -5.85
CA ALA A 607 15.63 11.21 -5.44
C ALA A 607 14.59 12.18 -6.03
N LEU A 608 14.93 13.46 -6.19
CA LEU A 608 14.05 14.49 -6.75
C LEU A 608 14.03 14.54 -8.28
N SER A 609 15.14 14.19 -8.95
CA SER A 609 15.26 14.34 -10.42
C SER A 609 14.85 13.10 -11.23
N ASN A 610 14.55 11.97 -10.58
CA ASN A 610 14.06 10.74 -11.22
C ASN A 610 12.62 10.44 -10.76
N ASN A 611 11.63 11.04 -11.43
CA ASN A 611 10.18 10.84 -11.24
C ASN A 611 9.78 10.42 -9.80
N PRO A 612 9.82 11.35 -8.81
CA PRO A 612 9.95 11.00 -7.41
C PRO A 612 9.02 9.88 -6.92
N SER A 613 9.64 8.79 -6.47
CA SER A 613 8.96 7.65 -5.85
C SER A 613 9.07 7.73 -4.33
N GLU A 614 8.14 7.13 -3.61
CA GLU A 614 8.26 7.08 -2.15
C GLU A 614 9.54 6.34 -1.71
N SER A 615 9.95 5.31 -2.45
CA SER A 615 11.17 4.55 -2.14
C SER A 615 12.45 5.36 -2.35
N SER A 616 12.52 6.25 -3.36
CA SER A 616 13.69 7.10 -3.56
C SER A 616 13.73 8.25 -2.55
N LEU A 617 12.58 8.87 -2.29
CA LEU A 617 12.45 9.94 -1.29
C LEU A 617 12.69 9.43 0.14
N LEU A 618 12.25 8.21 0.50
CA LEU A 618 12.51 7.62 1.82
C LEU A 618 14.00 7.44 2.09
N ILE A 619 14.80 7.05 1.08
CA ILE A 619 16.26 6.97 1.21
C ILE A 619 16.86 8.37 1.42
N ALA A 620 16.33 9.39 0.76
CA ALA A 620 16.72 10.78 1.03
C ALA A 620 16.32 11.24 2.45
N GLN A 621 15.14 10.88 2.94
CA GLN A 621 14.73 11.11 4.33
C GLN A 621 15.70 10.46 5.32
N MET A 622 16.16 9.22 5.08
CA MET A 622 17.15 8.56 5.93
C MET A 622 18.46 9.33 5.98
N ALA A 623 18.99 9.73 4.82
CA ALA A 623 20.24 10.48 4.71
C ALA A 623 20.12 11.87 5.39
N ILE A 624 19.01 12.58 5.17
CA ILE A 624 18.71 13.87 5.81
C ILE A 624 18.59 13.71 7.34
N ALA A 625 17.89 12.69 7.82
CA ALA A 625 17.62 12.52 9.25
C ALA A 625 18.85 12.16 10.09
N VAL A 626 19.79 11.40 9.52
CA VAL A 626 20.99 10.94 10.23
C VAL A 626 22.21 11.83 9.98
N CYS A 627 22.26 12.56 8.87
CA CYS A 627 23.45 13.34 8.47
C CYS A 627 23.17 14.82 8.14
N GLY A 628 21.92 15.29 8.24
CA GLY A 628 21.53 16.68 7.95
C GLY A 628 22.15 17.72 8.90
N GLU A 629 22.62 17.32 10.09
CA GLU A 629 23.39 18.20 10.99
C GLU A 629 24.69 18.73 10.35
N HIS A 630 25.26 18.02 9.37
CA HIS A 630 26.48 18.46 8.66
C HIS A 630 26.23 19.58 7.62
N VAL A 631 24.97 20.01 7.46
CA VAL A 631 24.53 20.98 6.45
C VAL A 631 24.49 22.39 7.04
N THR A 632 25.59 23.12 6.81
CA THR A 632 25.81 24.49 7.33
C THR A 632 25.27 25.59 6.41
N ASP A 633 24.96 25.26 5.15
CA ASP A 633 24.45 26.22 4.17
C ASP A 633 22.93 26.36 4.27
N ARG A 634 22.43 27.60 4.30
CA ARG A 634 21.02 27.85 4.63
C ARG A 634 20.06 27.43 3.51
N ASP A 635 20.47 27.55 2.26
CA ASP A 635 19.62 27.20 1.13
C ASP A 635 19.60 25.67 0.94
N GLN A 636 20.70 24.98 1.26
CA GLN A 636 20.75 23.52 1.41
C GLN A 636 19.84 23.00 2.54
N GLN A 637 19.82 23.66 3.70
CA GLN A 637 18.89 23.33 4.79
C GLN A 637 17.43 23.45 4.35
N ILE A 638 17.07 24.55 3.68
CA ILE A 638 15.71 24.80 3.17
C ILE A 638 15.31 23.72 2.17
N GLY A 639 16.17 23.40 1.18
CA GLY A 639 15.88 22.35 0.19
C GLY A 639 15.66 20.96 0.81
N MET A 640 16.31 20.65 1.95
CA MET A 640 16.05 19.40 2.69
C MET A 640 14.73 19.43 3.45
N LEU A 641 14.36 20.57 4.05
CA LEU A 641 13.03 20.75 4.66
C LEU A 641 11.90 20.65 3.62
N ASP A 642 12.09 21.19 2.42
CA ASP A 642 11.12 21.09 1.32
C ASP A 642 10.94 19.64 0.84
N LEU A 643 12.03 18.84 0.79
CA LEU A 643 11.96 17.40 0.48
C LEU A 643 11.17 16.64 1.55
N LEU A 644 11.44 16.91 2.84
CA LEU A 644 10.68 16.33 3.94
C LEU A 644 9.19 16.75 3.91
N HIS A 645 8.89 18.02 3.62
CA HIS A 645 7.52 18.50 3.48
C HIS A 645 6.78 17.82 2.32
N LYS A 646 7.44 17.64 1.17
CA LYS A 646 6.91 16.88 0.03
C LYS A 646 6.55 15.44 0.42
N LEU A 647 7.41 14.78 1.20
CA LEU A 647 7.15 13.45 1.74
C LEU A 647 5.92 13.39 2.66
N GLU A 648 5.73 14.40 3.52
CA GLU A 648 4.60 14.44 4.45
C GLU A 648 3.27 14.74 3.74
N VAL A 649 3.26 15.65 2.77
CA VAL A 649 2.04 16.06 2.03
C VAL A 649 1.63 15.07 0.96
N GLU A 650 2.57 14.53 0.18
CA GLU A 650 2.24 13.61 -0.92
C GLU A 650 2.17 12.15 -0.42
N TYR A 651 3.08 11.71 0.45
CA TYR A 651 3.28 10.29 0.77
C TYR A 651 2.87 9.90 2.19
N ALA A 652 2.20 10.80 2.93
CA ALA A 652 1.80 10.60 4.34
C ALA A 652 2.95 10.22 5.29
N ARG A 653 4.21 10.49 4.93
CA ARG A 653 5.37 10.14 5.77
C ARG A 653 5.52 11.16 6.90
N PRO A 654 5.47 10.76 8.19
CA PRO A 654 5.64 11.71 9.28
C PRO A 654 7.11 12.15 9.39
N THR A 655 7.41 13.36 8.93
CA THR A 655 8.74 13.97 8.93
C THR A 655 8.92 15.00 10.04
N GLY A 656 7.84 15.58 10.57
CA GLY A 656 7.90 16.67 11.55
C GLY A 656 8.71 16.42 12.83
N ALA A 657 9.06 15.18 13.18
CA ALA A 657 10.05 14.88 14.23
C ALA A 657 11.48 15.22 13.76
N ILE A 658 11.88 14.72 12.60
CA ILE A 658 13.17 14.97 11.95
C ILE A 658 13.37 16.48 11.74
N VAL A 659 12.33 17.18 11.26
CA VAL A 659 12.35 18.64 11.08
C VAL A 659 12.74 19.36 12.38
N ARG A 660 12.05 19.08 13.50
CA ARG A 660 12.30 19.73 14.79
C ARG A 660 13.67 19.40 15.39
N ASP A 661 14.25 18.26 15.03
CA ASP A 661 15.57 17.85 15.51
C ASP A 661 16.69 18.51 14.67
N LEU A 662 16.51 18.62 13.36
CA LEU A 662 17.39 19.40 12.46
C LEU A 662 17.35 20.91 12.77
N GLU A 663 16.15 21.50 12.91
CA GLU A 663 15.99 22.90 13.32
C GLU A 663 16.72 23.20 14.63
N ARG A 664 16.70 22.27 15.59
CA ARG A 664 17.42 22.40 16.86
C ARG A 664 18.93 22.28 16.69
N ALA A 665 19.41 21.35 15.87
CA ALA A 665 20.83 21.20 15.57
C ALA A 665 21.39 22.46 14.92
N TRP A 666 20.78 22.94 13.83
CA TRP A 666 21.23 24.12 13.10
C TRP A 666 21.13 25.41 13.94
N SER A 667 20.19 25.49 14.89
CA SER A 667 20.07 26.62 15.84
C SER A 667 21.17 26.65 16.91
N CYS A 668 21.89 25.55 17.15
CA CYS A 668 23.00 25.49 18.12
C CYS A 668 24.35 25.96 17.55
N ASP A 669 24.50 25.97 16.22
CA ASP A 669 25.72 26.39 15.50
C ASP A 669 25.64 27.87 15.01
N SER A 670 24.65 28.64 15.49
CA SER A 670 24.34 30.03 15.07
C SER A 670 24.90 31.11 16.01
#